data_AF-A0A563VVZ1-F1
#
_entry.id   AF-A0A563VVZ1-F1
#
_cell.length_a   1.000
_cell.length_b   1.000
_cell.length_c   1.000
_cell.angle_alpha   90.00
_cell.angle_beta   90.00
_cell.angle_gamma   90.00
#
_symmetry.space_group_name_H-M   'P 1'
#
loop_
_entity.id
_entity.type
_entity.pdbx_description
1 polymer ?
#
loop_
_entity_poly.entity_id
_entity_poly.type
_entity_poly.pdbx_seq_one_letter_code
_entity_poly.pdbx_strand_id
1 'polypeptide(L)'
;MPRTSQPILPESQLINSCQTEIDRHSWQTVRNQIIELYEQRLQDYFQNRGLSLDEISKKRLKRLSENEILTLSLCFLTRIIELHQQGQDTEETIRQLCQDETELLERGYPKPTIAKNHHPLYINLVRDAISAEPSRSTIATHQLVLNQQNSWLIAVPNKDTGELEEISIHYVQMYLKYDTPFYVNLRRSTTANNNIKQEHPQPVRLDPYLETVRQLLNSNSYTELATAIAAASGRRFTEIVKGSFSLPPNSAYPYEYLFEGQLKKKNQAPAYLPYSIVPASQLLEAIARFRSLPKIQPLLSATSTKINQSINPAVKYQVEKHFQHPGIVRVLKRERGVTVQNLRGIYGEIATHFFCPHRASFHRFLSLRLGHLIGDEAVASPNSPSTEHYFHYYLVDEEGKQIDSMGVLLDKSGSEELSSGENPQPQTTTGAVGERVTNDPRTIVHTRASTKERFNHFRGKDMTENDTLITLMNKAEKAEVLEQELKNARALISSVEAQLDSSIPESYVKLDSSSIAGDNPESTPSPNSNSSFSTSGEPHSIVENNTNDAVLLLVRSMSQLTNKLELFLDRQIIETPPSSADPDNLPPSEPKEPVDQHNSVADTIALLNRAIDTIMAHNDRALTKADKWYIGINPLKDIINSQVTISRVVKRRKAEINAHHQKHHLDRYHNGNFHREQGYTDFFDFD
;
A
#
# COMPACT_ATOMS: atom_id res chain seq x y z
N MET A 1 -0.65 3.65 -12.56
CA MET A 1 0.58 4.07 -13.26
C MET A 1 1.78 3.34 -12.68
N PRO A 2 2.60 2.65 -13.49
CA PRO A 2 3.81 2.01 -13.01
C PRO A 2 4.71 3.05 -12.33
N ARG A 3 5.30 2.71 -11.18
CA ARG A 3 6.09 3.65 -10.37
C ARG A 3 7.52 3.85 -10.87
N THR A 4 7.93 3.13 -11.92
CA THR A 4 9.29 3.12 -12.45
C THR A 4 9.39 3.92 -13.74
N SER A 5 10.47 4.69 -13.87
CA SER A 5 10.81 5.45 -15.08
C SER A 5 11.10 4.53 -16.27
N GLN A 6 11.70 3.36 -16.03
CA GLN A 6 11.94 2.36 -17.05
C GLN A 6 10.85 1.28 -17.11
N PRO A 7 10.43 0.86 -18.33
CA PRO A 7 9.56 -0.28 -18.52
C PRO A 7 10.27 -1.57 -18.06
N ILE A 8 9.51 -2.48 -17.46
CA ILE A 8 10.02 -3.80 -17.07
C ILE A 8 9.62 -4.76 -18.18
N LEU A 9 10.59 -5.22 -18.97
CA LEU A 9 10.37 -6.08 -20.13
C LEU A 9 10.98 -7.48 -19.92
N PRO A 10 10.49 -8.50 -20.66
CA PRO A 10 11.15 -9.79 -20.77
C PRO A 10 12.57 -9.69 -21.35
N GLU A 11 13.30 -10.81 -21.34
CA GLU A 11 14.65 -10.88 -21.91
C GLU A 11 14.65 -10.53 -23.40
N SER A 12 15.60 -9.71 -23.84
CA SER A 12 15.68 -9.20 -25.22
C SER A 12 15.74 -10.31 -26.27
N GLN A 13 16.43 -11.41 -25.96
CA GLN A 13 16.49 -12.60 -26.82
C GLN A 13 15.10 -13.20 -27.07
N LEU A 14 14.26 -13.25 -26.04
CA LEU A 14 12.90 -13.78 -26.16
C LEU A 14 12.02 -12.83 -26.98
N ILE A 15 12.11 -11.52 -26.73
CA ILE A 15 11.42 -10.50 -27.53
C ILE A 15 11.81 -10.62 -29.00
N ASN A 16 13.11 -10.70 -29.30
CA ASN A 16 13.61 -10.84 -30.67
C ASN A 16 13.14 -12.13 -31.35
N SER A 17 13.07 -13.24 -30.61
CA SER A 17 12.55 -14.50 -31.12
C SER A 17 11.07 -14.39 -31.51
N CYS A 18 10.24 -13.83 -30.64
CA CYS A 18 8.82 -13.59 -30.93
C CYS A 18 8.63 -12.60 -32.09
N GLN A 19 9.44 -11.53 -32.14
CA GLN A 19 9.38 -10.56 -33.23
C GLN A 19 9.74 -11.18 -34.59
N THR A 20 10.77 -12.04 -34.62
CA THR A 20 11.16 -12.75 -35.85
C THR A 20 10.03 -13.64 -36.39
N GLU A 21 9.21 -14.21 -35.50
CA GLU A 21 8.04 -15.00 -35.88
C GLU A 21 6.93 -14.12 -36.48
N ILE A 22 6.67 -12.97 -35.87
CA ILE A 22 5.72 -11.96 -36.37
C ILE A 22 6.15 -11.45 -37.75
N ASP A 23 7.43 -11.12 -37.92
CA ASP A 23 7.97 -10.61 -39.18
C ASP A 23 7.88 -11.66 -40.31
N ARG A 24 7.96 -12.95 -39.98
CA ARG A 24 7.88 -14.05 -40.94
C ARG A 24 6.45 -14.31 -41.43
N HIS A 25 5.45 -14.18 -40.56
CA HIS A 25 4.09 -14.66 -40.83
C HIS A 25 3.01 -13.56 -40.85
N SER A 26 3.36 -12.30 -40.61
CA SER A 26 2.45 -11.20 -40.27
C SER A 26 1.84 -11.33 -38.87
N TRP A 27 1.61 -10.18 -38.21
CA TRP A 27 1.07 -10.16 -36.85
C TRP A 27 -0.35 -10.73 -36.79
N GLN A 28 -1.16 -10.57 -37.84
CA GLN A 28 -2.53 -11.09 -37.92
C GLN A 28 -2.53 -12.61 -37.89
N THR A 29 -1.71 -13.24 -38.74
CA THR A 29 -1.63 -14.70 -38.82
C THR A 29 -1.12 -15.30 -37.51
N VAL A 30 -0.04 -14.75 -36.94
CA VAL A 30 0.51 -15.23 -35.66
C VAL A 30 -0.50 -15.06 -34.53
N ARG A 31 -1.18 -13.90 -34.47
CA ARG A 31 -2.22 -13.65 -33.46
C ARG A 31 -3.37 -14.65 -33.58
N ASN A 32 -3.90 -14.86 -34.78
CA ASN A 32 -5.02 -15.78 -35.00
C ASN A 32 -4.64 -17.22 -34.64
N GLN A 33 -3.44 -17.67 -34.98
CA GLN A 33 -2.95 -18.99 -34.58
C GLN A 33 -2.92 -19.17 -33.06
N ILE A 34 -2.43 -18.15 -32.32
CA ILE A 34 -2.41 -18.21 -30.85
C ILE A 34 -3.82 -18.21 -30.28
N ILE A 35 -4.73 -17.38 -30.83
CA ILE A 35 -6.13 -17.32 -30.38
C ILE A 35 -6.84 -18.66 -30.64
N GLU A 36 -6.69 -19.23 -31.84
CA GLU A 36 -7.29 -20.52 -32.18
C GLU A 36 -6.80 -21.63 -31.25
N LEU A 37 -5.48 -21.71 -31.00
CA LEU A 37 -4.92 -22.67 -30.04
C LEU A 37 -5.43 -22.45 -28.62
N TYR A 38 -5.57 -21.18 -28.21
CA TYR A 38 -6.08 -20.82 -26.89
C TYR A 38 -7.56 -21.20 -26.74
N GLU A 39 -8.39 -20.93 -27.75
CA GLU A 39 -9.81 -21.28 -27.77
C GLU A 39 -10.01 -22.79 -27.82
N GLN A 40 -9.23 -23.52 -28.62
CA GLN A 40 -9.22 -24.98 -28.63
C GLN A 40 -8.91 -25.55 -27.24
N ARG A 41 -7.90 -25.02 -26.55
CA ARG A 41 -7.59 -25.41 -25.16
C ARG A 41 -8.77 -25.10 -24.24
N LEU A 42 -9.38 -23.92 -24.35
CA LEU A 42 -10.53 -23.57 -23.52
C LEU A 42 -11.69 -24.54 -23.74
N GLN A 43 -12.02 -24.83 -24.99
CA GLN A 43 -13.12 -25.70 -25.41
C GLN A 43 -12.91 -27.16 -24.96
N ASP A 44 -11.71 -27.72 -25.15
CA ASP A 44 -11.34 -29.06 -24.66
C ASP A 44 -11.69 -29.22 -23.18
N TYR A 45 -11.39 -28.20 -22.36
CA TYR A 45 -11.68 -28.26 -20.94
C TYR A 45 -13.16 -28.11 -20.58
N PHE A 46 -13.92 -27.29 -21.32
CA PHE A 46 -15.36 -27.17 -21.10
C PHE A 46 -16.07 -28.49 -21.43
N GLN A 47 -15.71 -29.10 -22.55
CA GLN A 47 -16.38 -30.30 -23.06
C GLN A 47 -15.91 -31.58 -22.33
N ASN A 48 -14.61 -31.74 -22.10
CA ASN A 48 -14.07 -33.02 -21.61
C ASN A 48 -13.93 -33.11 -20.09
N ARG A 49 -14.06 -32.00 -19.34
CA ARG A 49 -13.90 -32.01 -17.87
C ARG A 49 -15.09 -31.46 -17.08
N GLY A 50 -16.15 -30.98 -17.74
CA GLY A 50 -17.39 -30.52 -17.09
C GLY A 50 -17.20 -29.40 -16.05
N LEU A 51 -16.13 -28.61 -16.16
CA LEU A 51 -15.80 -27.57 -15.18
C LEU A 51 -16.56 -26.27 -15.50
N SER A 52 -17.07 -25.59 -14.47
CA SER A 52 -17.68 -24.27 -14.59
C SER A 52 -16.63 -23.17 -14.87
N LEU A 53 -17.06 -22.03 -15.43
CA LEU A 53 -16.19 -20.88 -15.74
C LEU A 53 -15.37 -20.39 -14.51
N ASP A 54 -15.97 -20.46 -13.32
CA ASP A 54 -15.32 -20.08 -12.06
C ASP A 54 -14.25 -21.09 -11.62
N GLU A 55 -14.51 -22.40 -11.73
CA GLU A 55 -13.52 -23.46 -11.45
C GLU A 55 -12.36 -23.45 -12.45
N ILE A 56 -12.68 -23.07 -13.68
CA ILE A 56 -11.77 -22.89 -14.81
C ILE A 56 -10.78 -21.75 -14.53
N SER A 57 -11.24 -20.60 -14.04
CA SER A 57 -10.38 -19.45 -13.70
C SER A 57 -9.38 -19.75 -12.55
N LYS A 58 -9.69 -20.73 -11.70
CA LYS A 58 -8.92 -21.09 -10.49
C LYS A 58 -7.82 -22.13 -10.75
N LYS A 59 -7.90 -22.94 -11.81
CA LYS A 59 -6.91 -23.98 -12.14
C LYS A 59 -5.87 -23.44 -13.14
N ARG A 60 -4.57 -23.57 -12.80
CA ARG A 60 -3.41 -23.05 -13.58
C ARG A 60 -3.24 -23.64 -15.00
N LEU A 61 -4.03 -24.64 -15.38
CA LEU A 61 -3.82 -25.49 -16.56
C LEU A 61 -4.32 -24.91 -17.89
N LYS A 62 -4.76 -23.64 -17.91
CA LYS A 62 -5.49 -23.02 -19.04
C LYS A 62 -4.83 -21.77 -19.63
N ARG A 63 -3.58 -21.55 -19.27
CA ARG A 63 -2.93 -20.27 -19.54
C ARG A 63 -2.19 -20.37 -20.85
N LEU A 64 -2.36 -19.35 -21.69
CA LEU A 64 -1.32 -18.96 -22.64
C LEU A 64 0.04 -19.06 -21.92
N SER A 65 0.98 -19.74 -22.54
CA SER A 65 2.37 -19.78 -22.10
C SER A 65 2.93 -18.37 -22.03
N GLU A 66 4.04 -18.19 -21.30
CA GLU A 66 4.72 -16.90 -21.21
C GLU A 66 5.09 -16.36 -22.60
N ASN A 67 5.51 -17.24 -23.52
CA ASN A 67 5.82 -16.90 -24.90
C ASN A 67 4.57 -16.50 -25.69
N GLU A 68 3.45 -17.21 -25.53
CA GLU A 68 2.19 -16.86 -26.21
C GLU A 68 1.65 -15.50 -25.74
N ILE A 69 1.68 -15.22 -24.43
CA ILE A 69 1.27 -13.90 -23.90
C ILE A 69 2.18 -12.81 -24.47
N LEU A 70 3.49 -13.02 -24.45
CA LEU A 70 4.44 -12.05 -24.99
C LEU A 70 4.21 -11.81 -26.49
N THR A 71 4.01 -12.89 -27.25
CA THR A 71 3.77 -12.80 -28.69
C THR A 71 2.45 -12.07 -28.99
N LEU A 72 1.36 -12.37 -28.26
CA LEU A 72 0.11 -11.60 -28.37
C LEU A 72 0.31 -10.12 -28.03
N SER A 73 1.11 -9.82 -27.00
CA SER A 73 1.42 -8.44 -26.60
C SER A 73 2.22 -7.70 -27.68
N LEU A 74 3.12 -8.39 -28.37
CA LEU A 74 3.89 -7.85 -29.50
C LEU A 74 3.02 -7.68 -30.76
N CYS A 75 2.10 -8.61 -31.04
CA CYS A 75 1.11 -8.44 -32.11
C CYS A 75 0.22 -7.21 -31.83
N PHE A 76 -0.22 -7.03 -30.58
CA PHE A 76 -0.97 -5.84 -30.17
C PHE A 76 -0.17 -4.55 -30.39
N LEU A 77 1.11 -4.53 -29.97
CA LEU A 77 1.99 -3.38 -30.22
C LEU A 77 2.17 -3.09 -31.71
N THR A 78 2.39 -4.14 -32.52
CA THR A 78 2.55 -4.02 -33.98
C THR A 78 1.30 -3.41 -34.61
N ARG A 79 0.11 -3.81 -34.17
CA ARG A 79 -1.16 -3.22 -34.62
C ARG A 79 -1.29 -1.75 -34.23
N ILE A 80 -0.92 -1.39 -33.00
CA ILE A 80 -0.94 0.01 -32.55
C ILE A 80 -0.01 0.87 -33.41
N ILE A 81 1.19 0.36 -33.75
CA ILE A 81 2.15 1.03 -34.62
C ILE A 81 1.61 1.19 -36.05
N GLU A 82 1.01 0.15 -36.64
CA GLU A 82 0.37 0.25 -37.97
C GLU A 82 -0.71 1.34 -37.99
N LEU A 83 -1.57 1.39 -36.96
CA LEU A 83 -2.61 2.41 -36.85
C LEU A 83 -2.00 3.81 -36.75
N HIS A 84 -0.91 3.97 -36.00
CA HIS A 84 -0.18 5.23 -35.91
C HIS A 84 0.36 5.68 -37.26
N GLN A 85 1.03 4.79 -38.00
CA GLN A 85 1.56 5.07 -39.33
C GLN A 85 0.45 5.43 -40.34
N GLN A 86 -0.76 4.90 -40.14
CA GLN A 86 -1.94 5.18 -40.96
C GLN A 86 -2.72 6.43 -40.49
N GLY A 87 -2.33 7.05 -39.36
CA GLY A 87 -3.07 8.15 -38.75
C GLY A 87 -4.46 7.75 -38.22
N GLN A 88 -4.65 6.49 -37.86
CA GLN A 88 -5.91 5.89 -37.40
C GLN A 88 -5.90 5.52 -35.90
N ASP A 89 -4.84 5.85 -35.17
CA ASP A 89 -4.66 5.59 -33.74
C ASP A 89 -5.44 6.59 -32.86
N THR A 90 -6.73 6.77 -33.14
CA THR A 90 -7.63 7.62 -32.34
C THR A 90 -7.89 7.04 -30.95
N GLU A 91 -8.33 7.89 -30.01
CA GLU A 91 -8.78 7.46 -28.68
C GLU A 91 -9.77 6.29 -28.76
N GLU A 92 -10.78 6.39 -29.62
CA GLU A 92 -11.84 5.38 -29.76
C GLU A 92 -11.29 4.06 -30.31
N THR A 93 -10.45 4.12 -31.34
CA THR A 93 -9.79 2.93 -31.91
C THR A 93 -8.89 2.24 -30.89
N ILE A 94 -8.10 3.00 -30.14
CA ILE A 94 -7.21 2.46 -29.10
C ILE A 94 -8.03 1.87 -27.95
N ARG A 95 -9.12 2.54 -27.54
CA ARG A 95 -10.03 2.07 -26.50
C ARG A 95 -10.63 0.72 -26.87
N GLN A 96 -11.17 0.59 -28.09
CA GLN A 96 -11.75 -0.66 -28.57
C GLN A 96 -10.71 -1.79 -28.58
N LEU A 97 -9.50 -1.54 -29.10
CA LEU A 97 -8.42 -2.52 -29.07
C LEU A 97 -8.06 -2.97 -27.65
N CYS A 98 -8.03 -2.05 -26.69
CA CYS A 98 -7.76 -2.39 -25.29
C CYS A 98 -8.89 -3.23 -24.67
N GLN A 99 -10.14 -2.95 -25.03
CA GLN A 99 -11.30 -3.71 -24.59
C GLN A 99 -11.28 -5.13 -25.16
N ASP A 100 -11.09 -5.28 -26.48
CA ASP A 100 -11.00 -6.58 -27.14
C ASP A 100 -9.89 -7.46 -26.54
N GLU A 101 -8.73 -6.86 -26.26
CA GLU A 101 -7.61 -7.57 -25.66
C GLU A 101 -7.89 -7.97 -24.20
N THR A 102 -8.55 -7.09 -23.43
CA THR A 102 -8.96 -7.40 -22.06
C THR A 102 -9.98 -8.54 -22.06
N GLU A 103 -10.97 -8.51 -22.94
CA GLU A 103 -11.98 -9.55 -23.09
C GLU A 103 -11.37 -10.89 -23.48
N LEU A 104 -10.43 -10.91 -24.42
CA LEU A 104 -9.68 -12.12 -24.80
C LEU A 104 -8.99 -12.75 -23.58
N LEU A 105 -8.32 -11.94 -22.76
CA LEU A 105 -7.66 -12.43 -21.55
C LEU A 105 -8.67 -12.88 -20.49
N GLU A 106 -9.80 -12.20 -20.32
CA GLU A 106 -10.83 -12.58 -19.34
C GLU A 106 -11.46 -13.96 -19.59
N ARG A 107 -11.41 -14.48 -20.83
CA ARG A 107 -11.89 -15.83 -21.17
C ARG A 107 -11.17 -16.96 -20.40
N GLY A 108 -9.95 -16.72 -19.92
CA GLY A 108 -9.15 -17.76 -19.24
C GLY A 108 -8.32 -17.28 -18.06
N TYR A 109 -8.33 -15.98 -17.76
CA TYR A 109 -7.60 -15.40 -16.63
C TYR A 109 -8.54 -14.64 -15.69
N PRO A 110 -8.40 -14.80 -14.37
CA PRO A 110 -9.15 -13.99 -13.43
C PRO A 110 -8.62 -12.55 -13.47
N LYS A 111 -9.53 -11.56 -13.42
CA LYS A 111 -9.22 -10.12 -13.48
C LYS A 111 -8.02 -9.67 -12.62
N PRO A 112 -7.83 -10.16 -11.37
CA PRO A 112 -6.64 -9.80 -10.58
C PRO A 112 -5.30 -10.21 -11.19
N THR A 113 -5.27 -11.31 -11.97
CA THR A 113 -4.06 -11.76 -12.67
C THR A 113 -3.77 -10.86 -13.87
N ILE A 114 -4.81 -10.53 -14.65
CA ILE A 114 -4.73 -9.61 -15.78
C ILE A 114 -4.19 -8.26 -15.33
N ALA A 115 -4.81 -7.69 -14.29
CA ALA A 115 -4.44 -6.39 -13.72
C ALA A 115 -3.00 -6.32 -13.21
N LYS A 116 -2.50 -7.40 -12.59
CA LYS A 116 -1.18 -7.43 -11.94
C LYS A 116 -0.04 -7.82 -12.87
N ASN A 117 -0.31 -8.64 -13.89
CA ASN A 117 0.73 -9.27 -14.69
C ASN A 117 0.62 -8.96 -16.19
N HIS A 118 -0.59 -9.09 -16.77
CA HIS A 118 -0.76 -9.01 -18.22
C HIS A 118 -0.85 -7.56 -18.70
N HIS A 119 -1.80 -6.75 -18.20
CA HIS A 119 -1.89 -5.33 -18.59
C HIS A 119 -0.54 -4.58 -18.42
N PRO A 120 0.22 -4.76 -17.33
CA PRO A 120 1.53 -4.13 -17.19
C PRO A 120 2.54 -4.51 -18.29
N LEU A 121 2.50 -5.73 -18.82
CA LEU A 121 3.39 -6.15 -19.92
C LEU A 121 3.09 -5.35 -21.20
N TYR A 122 1.82 -5.30 -21.61
CA TYR A 122 1.38 -4.54 -22.78
C TYR A 122 1.71 -3.05 -22.62
N ILE A 123 1.41 -2.48 -21.45
CA ILE A 123 1.74 -1.09 -21.12
C ILE A 123 3.25 -0.84 -21.20
N ASN A 124 4.07 -1.75 -20.68
CA ASN A 124 5.52 -1.59 -20.69
C ASN A 124 6.09 -1.68 -22.12
N LEU A 125 5.56 -2.56 -22.97
CA LEU A 125 5.96 -2.65 -24.38
C LEU A 125 5.62 -1.36 -25.15
N VAL A 126 4.41 -0.81 -24.94
CA VAL A 126 4.04 0.49 -25.53
C VAL A 126 4.91 1.63 -24.98
N ARG A 127 5.23 1.64 -23.69
CA ARG A 127 6.15 2.63 -23.10
C ARG A 127 7.55 2.53 -23.66
N ASP A 128 8.03 1.33 -23.96
CA ASP A 128 9.31 1.11 -24.62
C ASP A 128 9.31 1.71 -26.03
N ALA A 129 8.26 1.42 -26.82
CA ALA A 129 8.09 1.95 -28.17
C ALA A 129 7.93 3.47 -28.26
N ILE A 130 7.43 4.12 -27.19
CA ILE A 130 7.36 5.58 -27.05
C ILE A 130 8.72 6.19 -26.70
N SER A 131 9.61 5.45 -26.04
CA SER A 131 10.80 6.01 -25.42
C SER A 131 11.76 6.59 -26.46
N ALA A 132 11.99 7.92 -26.40
CA ALA A 132 12.77 8.66 -27.38
C ALA A 132 14.28 8.36 -27.40
N GLU A 133 14.82 7.54 -26.48
CA GLU A 133 16.26 7.22 -26.42
C GLU A 133 16.56 5.87 -27.11
N PRO A 134 17.29 5.86 -28.25
CA PRO A 134 17.69 4.65 -28.96
C PRO A 134 18.44 3.63 -28.11
N SER A 135 19.24 4.12 -27.15
CA SER A 135 20.02 3.31 -26.22
C SER A 135 19.21 2.63 -25.12
N ARG A 136 17.92 2.95 -24.96
CA ARG A 136 17.07 2.42 -23.88
C ARG A 136 15.92 1.54 -24.37
N SER A 137 15.62 1.54 -25.65
CA SER A 137 14.57 0.70 -26.22
C SER A 137 15.10 -0.72 -26.38
N THR A 138 14.32 -1.70 -25.94
CA THR A 138 14.63 -3.12 -26.17
C THR A 138 14.09 -3.60 -27.52
N ILE A 139 13.07 -2.91 -28.02
CA ILE A 139 12.49 -3.13 -29.34
C ILE A 139 13.10 -2.12 -30.32
N ALA A 140 13.60 -2.57 -31.47
CA ALA A 140 14.28 -1.72 -32.46
C ALA A 140 13.38 -0.66 -33.15
N THR A 141 12.13 -0.54 -32.71
CA THR A 141 11.09 0.27 -33.36
C THR A 141 10.70 1.46 -32.48
N HIS A 142 11.49 2.54 -32.55
CA HIS A 142 11.10 3.91 -32.14
C HIS A 142 9.98 4.46 -33.06
N GLN A 143 8.86 3.76 -33.10
CA GLN A 143 7.85 3.94 -34.14
C GLN A 143 6.56 4.57 -33.61
N LEU A 144 6.48 4.91 -32.33
CA LEU A 144 5.28 5.51 -31.75
C LEU A 144 5.54 6.89 -31.17
N VAL A 145 5.05 7.93 -31.86
CA VAL A 145 5.17 9.32 -31.41
C VAL A 145 3.86 9.75 -30.76
N LEU A 146 3.94 10.34 -29.57
CA LEU A 146 2.77 10.89 -28.89
C LEU A 146 2.29 12.16 -29.59
N ASN A 147 1.00 12.23 -29.87
CA ASN A 147 0.33 13.38 -30.48
C ASN A 147 -1.06 13.59 -29.85
N GLN A 148 -1.78 14.63 -30.24
CA GLN A 148 -3.11 14.93 -29.66
C GLN A 148 -4.17 13.86 -29.93
N GLN A 149 -3.97 13.00 -30.93
CA GLN A 149 -4.92 11.96 -31.33
C GLN A 149 -4.77 10.66 -30.54
N ASN A 150 -3.54 10.29 -30.17
CA ASN A 150 -3.22 9.02 -29.51
C ASN A 150 -2.81 9.17 -28.03
N SER A 151 -2.78 10.39 -27.53
CA SER A 151 -2.33 10.68 -26.17
C SER A 151 -3.21 11.69 -25.45
N TRP A 152 -3.18 11.59 -24.13
CA TRP A 152 -3.85 12.50 -23.22
C TRP A 152 -2.81 13.24 -22.37
N LEU A 153 -2.96 14.55 -22.26
CA LEU A 153 -2.11 15.40 -21.43
C LEU A 153 -2.66 15.44 -20.01
N ILE A 154 -1.85 15.02 -19.04
CA ILE A 154 -2.21 15.06 -17.61
C ILE A 154 -1.15 15.82 -16.82
N ALA A 155 -1.62 16.74 -15.97
CA ALA A 155 -0.78 17.42 -15.00
C ALA A 155 -0.56 16.52 -13.77
N VAL A 156 0.68 16.06 -13.54
CA VAL A 156 1.06 15.19 -12.44
C VAL A 156 2.03 15.91 -11.52
N PRO A 157 1.84 15.90 -10.19
CA PRO A 157 2.80 16.51 -9.27
C PRO A 157 4.13 15.76 -9.32
N ASN A 158 5.20 16.49 -9.60
CA ASN A 158 6.56 16.04 -9.42
C ASN A 158 6.77 15.69 -7.94
N LYS A 159 7.39 14.53 -7.68
CA LYS A 159 7.49 14.01 -6.30
C LYS A 159 8.49 14.78 -5.44
N ASP A 160 9.46 15.42 -6.07
CA ASP A 160 10.56 16.08 -5.37
C ASP A 160 10.24 17.57 -5.17
N THR A 161 9.64 18.22 -6.17
CA THR A 161 9.30 19.66 -6.11
C THR A 161 7.85 19.94 -5.72
N GLY A 162 6.94 18.97 -5.89
CA GLY A 162 5.50 19.16 -5.71
C GLY A 162 4.83 19.99 -6.82
N GLU A 163 5.60 20.51 -7.78
CA GLU A 163 5.09 21.26 -8.93
C GLU A 163 4.38 20.34 -9.91
N LEU A 164 3.35 20.83 -10.59
CA LEU A 164 2.68 20.03 -11.62
C LEU A 164 3.52 20.02 -12.90
N GLU A 165 3.91 18.83 -13.32
CA GLU A 165 4.53 18.57 -14.60
C GLU A 165 3.46 18.03 -15.55
N GLU A 166 3.35 18.63 -16.74
CA GLU A 166 2.48 18.12 -17.78
C GLU A 166 3.16 16.94 -18.47
N ILE A 167 2.57 15.76 -18.30
CA ILE A 167 3.05 14.55 -18.97
C ILE A 167 2.00 14.12 -20.00
N SER A 168 2.46 13.79 -21.21
CA SER A 168 1.63 13.12 -22.20
C SER A 168 1.68 11.61 -21.97
N ILE A 169 0.51 10.96 -21.97
CA ILE A 169 0.39 9.51 -21.83
C ILE A 169 -0.42 8.93 -22.99
N HIS A 170 0.05 7.82 -23.55
CA HIS A 170 -0.67 7.11 -24.60
C HIS A 170 -1.98 6.49 -24.07
N TYR A 171 -3.05 6.49 -24.87
CA TYR A 171 -4.36 5.96 -24.46
C TYR A 171 -4.35 4.48 -24.04
N VAL A 172 -3.41 3.66 -24.52
CA VAL A 172 -3.22 2.28 -24.01
C VAL A 172 -2.98 2.26 -22.49
N GLN A 173 -2.24 3.23 -21.95
CA GLN A 173 -1.99 3.33 -20.51
C GLN A 173 -3.25 3.73 -19.73
N MET A 174 -4.22 4.32 -20.42
CA MET A 174 -5.51 4.71 -19.86
C MET A 174 -6.53 3.58 -19.89
N TYR A 175 -6.54 2.75 -20.94
CA TYR A 175 -7.58 1.74 -21.14
C TYR A 175 -7.18 0.31 -20.80
N LEU A 176 -5.89 -0.06 -20.78
CA LEU A 176 -5.44 -1.34 -20.23
C LEU A 176 -5.39 -1.33 -18.70
N LYS A 177 -6.53 -1.04 -18.06
CA LYS A 177 -6.72 -1.08 -16.62
C LYS A 177 -8.19 -1.29 -16.30
N TYR A 178 -8.47 -1.88 -15.15
CA TYR A 178 -9.81 -1.92 -14.60
C TYR A 178 -10.21 -0.57 -13.97
N ASP A 179 -11.49 -0.45 -13.65
CA ASP A 179 -12.03 0.71 -12.96
C ASP A 179 -11.44 0.88 -11.54
N THR A 180 -11.64 2.08 -10.99
CA THR A 180 -11.17 2.41 -9.64
C THR A 180 -11.79 1.50 -8.56
N PRO A 181 -13.12 1.22 -8.58
CA PRO A 181 -13.74 0.30 -7.63
C PRO A 181 -13.07 -1.09 -7.59
N PHE A 182 -12.71 -1.66 -8.75
CA PHE A 182 -12.00 -2.94 -8.81
C PHE A 182 -10.65 -2.88 -8.09
N TYR A 183 -9.83 -1.86 -8.31
CA TYR A 183 -8.52 -1.75 -7.65
C TYR A 183 -8.64 -1.50 -6.15
N VAL A 184 -9.66 -0.73 -5.72
CA VAL A 184 -9.98 -0.54 -4.30
C VAL A 184 -10.36 -1.88 -3.66
N ASN A 185 -11.25 -2.64 -4.29
CA ASN A 185 -11.66 -3.96 -3.82
C ASN A 185 -10.51 -4.97 -3.80
N LEU A 186 -9.67 -4.97 -4.83
CA LEU A 186 -8.48 -5.82 -4.89
C LEU A 186 -7.51 -5.50 -3.76
N ARG A 187 -7.28 -4.21 -3.46
CA ARG A 187 -6.46 -3.77 -2.33
C ARG A 187 -7.09 -4.17 -1.01
N ARG A 188 -8.40 -3.92 -0.82
CA ARG A 188 -9.16 -4.29 0.39
C ARG A 188 -9.04 -5.78 0.66
N SER A 189 -9.23 -6.63 -0.35
CA SER A 189 -9.08 -8.08 -0.23
C SER A 189 -7.66 -8.50 0.19
N THR A 190 -6.62 -7.87 -0.39
CA THR A 190 -5.23 -8.16 0.03
C THR A 190 -4.94 -7.71 1.47
N THR A 191 -5.47 -6.56 1.88
CA THR A 191 -5.34 -6.06 3.26
C THR A 191 -6.08 -6.96 4.23
N ALA A 192 -7.34 -7.30 3.96
CA ALA A 192 -8.13 -8.19 4.80
C ALA A 192 -7.45 -9.57 4.97
N ASN A 193 -6.89 -10.13 3.90
CA ASN A 193 -6.12 -11.36 3.99
C ASN A 193 -4.85 -11.22 4.83
N ASN A 194 -4.18 -10.07 4.80
CA ASN A 194 -3.01 -9.82 5.65
C ASN A 194 -3.41 -9.66 7.12
N ASN A 195 -4.48 -8.91 7.40
CA ASN A 195 -4.97 -8.69 8.76
C ASN A 195 -5.36 -10.02 9.43
N ILE A 196 -6.05 -10.90 8.71
CA ILE A 196 -6.40 -12.23 9.22
C ILE A 196 -5.16 -13.05 9.62
N LYS A 197 -4.04 -12.90 8.90
CA LYS A 197 -2.78 -13.59 9.25
C LYS A 197 -2.14 -12.99 10.50
N GLN A 198 -2.26 -11.68 10.70
CA GLN A 198 -1.76 -10.99 11.89
C GLN A 198 -2.63 -11.24 13.13
N GLU A 199 -3.95 -11.36 12.96
CA GLU A 199 -4.91 -11.67 14.03
C GLU A 199 -4.81 -13.14 14.46
N HIS A 200 -4.33 -14.02 13.58
CA HIS A 200 -4.16 -15.45 13.85
C HIS A 200 -2.74 -15.93 13.55
N PRO A 201 -1.73 -15.38 14.25
CA PRO A 201 -0.35 -15.76 14.02
C PRO A 201 -0.16 -17.24 14.38
N GLN A 202 0.79 -17.90 13.72
CA GLN A 202 1.03 -19.33 13.91
C GLN A 202 2.30 -19.61 14.74
N PRO A 203 2.30 -20.64 15.60
CA PRO A 203 3.49 -21.02 16.38
C PRO A 203 4.57 -21.61 15.48
N VAL A 204 5.83 -21.36 15.85
CA VAL A 204 7.03 -21.97 15.26
C VAL A 204 7.89 -22.55 16.38
N ARG A 205 8.23 -23.83 16.27
CA ARG A 205 9.10 -24.51 17.24
C ARG A 205 10.55 -24.09 17.00
N LEU A 206 11.15 -23.37 17.95
CA LEU A 206 12.45 -22.72 17.75
C LEU A 206 13.59 -23.73 17.52
N ASP A 207 13.80 -24.67 18.44
CA ASP A 207 14.96 -25.58 18.36
C ASP A 207 14.91 -26.51 17.13
N PRO A 208 13.77 -27.15 16.79
CA PRO A 208 13.66 -27.91 15.55
C PRO A 208 13.92 -27.08 14.29
N TYR A 209 13.50 -25.80 14.28
CA TYR A 209 13.77 -24.89 13.17
C TYR A 209 15.26 -24.65 13.01
N LEU A 210 15.96 -24.31 14.10
CA LEU A 210 17.40 -24.06 14.08
C LEU A 210 18.20 -25.30 13.66
N GLU A 211 17.82 -26.47 14.17
CA GLU A 211 18.48 -27.72 13.82
C GLU A 211 18.30 -28.07 12.35
N THR A 212 17.08 -27.92 11.83
CA THR A 212 16.79 -28.10 10.40
C THR A 212 17.63 -27.15 9.55
N VAL A 213 17.76 -25.88 9.95
CA VAL A 213 18.61 -24.91 9.23
C VAL A 213 20.07 -25.36 9.21
N ARG A 214 20.64 -25.78 10.37
CA ARG A 214 22.03 -26.26 10.44
C ARG A 214 22.25 -27.51 9.58
N GLN A 215 21.31 -28.46 9.63
CA GLN A 215 21.37 -29.67 8.81
C GLN A 215 21.40 -29.32 7.31
N LEU A 216 20.49 -28.45 6.86
CA LEU A 216 20.38 -28.10 5.44
C LEU A 216 21.53 -27.22 4.94
N LEU A 217 22.17 -26.42 5.80
CA LEU A 217 23.39 -25.67 5.44
C LEU A 217 24.57 -26.58 5.10
N ASN A 218 24.58 -27.81 5.62
CA ASN A 218 25.58 -28.84 5.32
C ASN A 218 25.21 -29.71 4.12
N SER A 219 24.06 -29.47 3.47
CA SER A 219 23.65 -30.21 2.28
C SER A 219 24.48 -29.84 1.05
N ASN A 220 24.65 -30.80 0.14
CA ASN A 220 25.22 -30.57 -1.20
C ASN A 220 24.13 -30.23 -2.25
N SER A 221 22.85 -30.28 -1.87
CA SER A 221 21.74 -29.93 -2.76
C SER A 221 21.58 -28.41 -2.83
N TYR A 222 21.66 -27.84 -4.04
CA TYR A 222 21.48 -26.39 -4.24
C TYR A 222 20.11 -25.89 -3.72
N THR A 223 19.08 -26.74 -3.77
CA THR A 223 17.73 -26.39 -3.32
C THR A 223 17.62 -26.36 -1.80
N GLU A 224 18.27 -27.30 -1.11
CA GLU A 224 18.32 -27.36 0.34
C GLU A 224 19.20 -26.22 0.88
N LEU A 225 20.38 -25.98 0.28
CA LEU A 225 21.23 -24.84 0.60
C LEU A 225 20.50 -23.51 0.41
N ALA A 226 19.84 -23.29 -0.74
CA ALA A 226 19.08 -22.07 -0.97
C ALA A 226 18.00 -21.86 0.11
N THR A 227 17.32 -22.94 0.51
CA THR A 227 16.30 -22.93 1.56
C THR A 227 16.91 -22.55 2.91
N ALA A 228 18.02 -23.19 3.28
CA ALA A 228 18.72 -22.98 4.54
C ALA A 228 19.28 -21.56 4.65
N ILE A 229 19.92 -21.06 3.58
CA ILE A 229 20.46 -19.70 3.53
C ILE A 229 19.32 -18.67 3.65
N ALA A 230 18.20 -18.87 2.97
CA ALA A 230 17.04 -17.98 3.09
C ALA A 230 16.44 -17.98 4.50
N ALA A 231 16.30 -19.17 5.11
CA ALA A 231 15.85 -19.32 6.48
C ALA A 231 16.81 -18.67 7.49
N ALA A 232 18.12 -18.77 7.25
CA ALA A 232 19.16 -18.34 8.18
C ALA A 232 19.44 -16.82 8.16
N SER A 233 19.21 -16.18 7.01
CA SER A 233 19.58 -14.78 6.76
C SER A 233 18.39 -13.85 6.55
N GLY A 234 17.20 -14.43 6.33
CA GLY A 234 16.01 -13.73 5.91
C GLY A 234 16.11 -13.07 4.54
N ARG A 235 17.15 -13.33 3.72
CA ARG A 235 17.35 -12.69 2.40
C ARG A 235 16.45 -13.30 1.31
N ARG A 236 16.14 -12.52 0.28
CA ARG A 236 15.43 -13.01 -0.93
C ARG A 236 16.39 -13.82 -1.81
N PHE A 237 15.91 -14.77 -2.62
CA PHE A 237 16.83 -15.58 -3.45
C PHE A 237 17.69 -14.78 -4.40
N THR A 238 17.12 -13.78 -5.05
CA THR A 238 17.90 -12.90 -5.91
C THR A 238 19.00 -12.18 -5.12
N GLU A 239 18.77 -11.82 -3.85
CA GLU A 239 19.79 -11.29 -2.94
C GLU A 239 20.83 -12.37 -2.57
N ILE A 240 20.41 -13.61 -2.34
CA ILE A 240 21.32 -14.74 -2.05
C ILE A 240 22.22 -15.08 -3.24
N VAL A 241 21.70 -14.98 -4.47
CA VAL A 241 22.47 -15.26 -5.69
C VAL A 241 23.40 -14.09 -6.04
N LYS A 242 22.93 -12.84 -5.95
CA LYS A 242 23.65 -11.66 -6.47
C LYS A 242 24.24 -10.71 -5.43
N GLY A 243 23.77 -10.74 -4.19
CA GLY A 243 24.21 -9.79 -3.16
C GLY A 243 25.67 -10.00 -2.73
N SER A 244 26.28 -9.00 -2.12
CA SER A 244 27.59 -9.16 -1.49
C SER A 244 27.41 -9.50 -0.02
N PHE A 245 28.21 -10.45 0.47
CA PHE A 245 28.22 -10.90 1.85
C PHE A 245 29.67 -10.96 2.32
N SER A 246 29.99 -10.24 3.39
CA SER A 246 31.32 -10.24 3.98
C SER A 246 31.25 -10.16 5.51
N LEU A 247 32.32 -10.59 6.17
CA LEU A 247 32.44 -10.39 7.61
C LEU A 247 32.82 -8.93 7.88
N PRO A 248 32.24 -8.28 8.90
CA PRO A 248 32.66 -6.94 9.28
C PRO A 248 34.10 -7.00 9.82
N PRO A 249 34.98 -6.05 9.46
CA PRO A 249 36.40 -6.10 9.83
C PRO A 249 36.67 -6.11 11.34
N ASN A 250 35.74 -5.58 12.15
CA ASN A 250 35.82 -5.54 13.61
C ASN A 250 34.53 -6.05 14.26
N SER A 251 33.98 -7.17 13.78
CA SER A 251 32.74 -7.67 14.38
C SER A 251 32.99 -8.26 15.76
N ALA A 252 32.40 -7.65 16.79
CA ALA A 252 32.34 -8.21 18.13
C ALA A 252 31.32 -9.36 18.25
N TYR A 253 30.48 -9.58 17.23
CA TYR A 253 29.35 -10.50 17.28
C TYR A 253 29.43 -11.56 16.18
N PRO A 254 29.55 -12.85 16.51
CA PRO A 254 29.77 -13.91 15.52
C PRO A 254 28.58 -14.14 14.56
N TYR A 255 27.46 -13.44 14.77
CA TYR A 255 26.23 -13.55 13.99
C TYR A 255 26.04 -12.38 13.01
N GLU A 256 26.88 -11.36 13.05
CA GLU A 256 26.79 -10.20 12.16
C GLU A 256 27.52 -10.44 10.83
N TYR A 257 26.94 -9.94 9.76
CA TYR A 257 27.59 -9.86 8.45
C TYR A 257 27.25 -8.55 7.77
N LEU A 258 28.13 -8.09 6.88
CA LEU A 258 27.86 -6.94 6.01
C LEU A 258 27.15 -7.44 4.75
N PHE A 259 26.07 -6.75 4.37
CA PHE A 259 25.28 -7.07 3.20
C PHE A 259 25.11 -5.89 2.25
N GLU A 260 25.32 -6.15 0.96
CA GLU A 260 25.09 -5.22 -0.15
C GLU A 260 24.22 -5.86 -1.24
N GLY A 261 23.54 -5.02 -2.03
CA GLY A 261 22.66 -5.48 -3.10
C GLY A 261 21.21 -5.69 -2.66
N GLN A 262 20.72 -4.87 -1.72
CA GLN A 262 19.32 -4.86 -1.32
C GLN A 262 18.40 -4.58 -2.52
N LEU A 263 17.42 -5.47 -2.74
CA LEU A 263 16.44 -5.29 -3.80
C LEU A 263 15.30 -4.35 -3.39
N LYS A 264 14.61 -3.83 -4.42
CA LYS A 264 13.47 -2.90 -4.31
C LYS A 264 13.84 -1.50 -3.77
N LYS A 265 15.11 -1.12 -3.89
CA LYS A 265 15.57 0.26 -3.71
C LYS A 265 15.80 0.89 -5.09
N LYS A 266 15.42 2.17 -5.24
CA LYS A 266 15.53 2.88 -6.54
C LYS A 266 16.99 3.14 -6.91
N ASN A 267 17.84 3.37 -5.90
CA ASN A 267 19.28 3.57 -6.03
C ASN A 267 20.02 2.38 -5.42
N GLN A 268 21.31 2.24 -5.73
CA GLN A 268 22.18 1.26 -5.07
C GLN A 268 22.20 1.58 -3.57
N ALA A 269 21.54 0.73 -2.79
CA ALA A 269 21.47 0.91 -1.35
C ALA A 269 22.86 0.72 -0.73
N PRO A 270 23.25 1.53 0.26
CA PRO A 270 24.53 1.34 0.91
C PRO A 270 24.53 0.01 1.67
N ALA A 271 25.74 -0.50 1.92
CA ALA A 271 25.95 -1.66 2.75
C ALA A 271 25.35 -1.46 4.15
N TYR A 272 24.81 -2.51 4.75
CA TYR A 272 24.33 -2.46 6.12
C TYR A 272 24.56 -3.79 6.84
N LEU A 273 24.40 -3.78 8.17
CA LEU A 273 24.67 -4.92 9.06
C LEU A 273 23.37 -5.64 9.45
N PRO A 274 22.97 -6.72 8.77
CA PRO A 274 22.01 -7.69 9.28
C PRO A 274 22.64 -8.73 10.23
N TYR A 275 21.78 -9.58 10.81
CA TYR A 275 22.18 -10.76 11.58
C TYR A 275 21.90 -12.04 10.79
N SER A 276 22.63 -13.10 11.12
CA SER A 276 22.27 -14.48 10.81
C SER A 276 21.85 -15.20 12.07
N ILE A 277 20.92 -16.15 11.97
CA ILE A 277 20.51 -16.99 13.12
C ILE A 277 21.49 -18.15 13.37
N VAL A 278 22.50 -18.31 12.49
CA VAL A 278 23.68 -19.18 12.66
C VAL A 278 24.93 -18.30 12.62
N PRO A 279 26.11 -18.78 13.05
CA PRO A 279 27.34 -18.01 12.92
C PRO A 279 27.55 -17.51 11.48
N ALA A 280 27.89 -16.24 11.32
CA ALA A 280 28.02 -15.56 10.03
C ALA A 280 29.06 -16.24 9.13
N SER A 281 30.15 -16.75 9.70
CA SER A 281 31.13 -17.56 8.97
C SER A 281 30.50 -18.77 8.29
N GLN A 282 29.68 -19.54 9.01
CA GLN A 282 28.98 -20.70 8.47
C GLN A 282 27.99 -20.32 7.35
N LEU A 283 27.28 -19.19 7.52
CA LEU A 283 26.39 -18.66 6.47
C LEU A 283 27.19 -18.30 5.21
N LEU A 284 28.29 -17.58 5.34
CA LEU A 284 29.11 -17.12 4.22
C LEU A 284 29.76 -18.30 3.47
N GLU A 285 30.25 -19.30 4.19
CA GLU A 285 30.74 -20.55 3.59
C GLU A 285 29.64 -21.27 2.81
N ALA A 286 28.42 -21.36 3.36
CA ALA A 286 27.30 -21.97 2.68
C ALA A 286 26.90 -21.19 1.41
N ILE A 287 26.94 -19.85 1.44
CA ILE A 287 26.70 -19.01 0.26
C ILE A 287 27.78 -19.23 -0.80
N ALA A 288 29.05 -19.29 -0.40
CA ALA A 288 30.16 -19.56 -1.32
C ALA A 288 30.00 -20.94 -1.99
N ARG A 289 29.71 -21.98 -1.21
CA ARG A 289 29.40 -23.33 -1.73
C ARG A 289 28.21 -23.28 -2.67
N PHE A 290 27.09 -22.68 -2.26
CA PHE A 290 25.89 -22.55 -3.08
C PHE A 290 26.17 -21.88 -4.43
N ARG A 291 26.92 -20.78 -4.44
CA ARG A 291 27.28 -20.06 -5.67
C ARG A 291 28.24 -20.86 -6.55
N SER A 292 29.12 -21.68 -5.98
CA SER A 292 30.03 -22.54 -6.74
C SER A 292 29.35 -23.69 -7.49
N LEU A 293 28.08 -24.02 -7.14
CA LEU A 293 27.39 -25.16 -7.76
C LEU A 293 27.10 -24.91 -9.26
N PRO A 294 27.32 -25.90 -10.14
CA PRO A 294 27.14 -25.74 -11.59
C PRO A 294 25.74 -25.26 -12.01
N LYS A 295 24.69 -25.64 -11.25
CA LYS A 295 23.32 -25.19 -11.52
C LYS A 295 23.07 -23.71 -11.17
N ILE A 296 23.91 -23.11 -10.32
CA ILE A 296 23.77 -21.72 -9.86
C ILE A 296 24.66 -20.77 -10.66
N GLN A 297 25.80 -21.23 -11.16
CA GLN A 297 26.73 -20.41 -11.96
C GLN A 297 26.05 -19.63 -13.10
N PRO A 298 25.18 -20.23 -13.94
CA PRO A 298 24.46 -19.49 -15.00
C PRO A 298 23.50 -18.43 -14.46
N LEU A 299 23.06 -18.55 -13.21
CA LEU A 299 22.09 -17.65 -12.58
C LEU A 299 22.75 -16.40 -11.98
N LEU A 300 24.08 -16.37 -11.83
CA LEU A 300 24.81 -15.21 -11.30
C LEU A 300 24.66 -13.98 -12.19
N SER A 301 24.62 -14.18 -13.51
CA SER A 301 24.37 -13.12 -14.52
C SER A 301 22.89 -12.98 -14.90
N ALA A 302 22.03 -13.96 -14.58
CA ALA A 302 20.64 -13.98 -15.01
C ALA A 302 19.76 -12.89 -14.37
N THR A 303 18.62 -12.58 -14.97
CA THR A 303 17.68 -11.59 -14.41
C THR A 303 17.03 -12.05 -13.10
N SER A 304 16.56 -11.12 -12.28
CA SER A 304 15.84 -11.45 -11.03
C SER A 304 14.64 -12.37 -11.28
N THR A 305 13.93 -12.17 -12.40
CA THR A 305 12.81 -13.00 -12.83
C THR A 305 13.27 -14.43 -13.13
N LYS A 306 14.34 -14.59 -13.93
CA LYS A 306 14.90 -15.90 -14.29
C LYS A 306 15.38 -16.67 -13.07
N ILE A 307 16.06 -15.99 -12.14
CA ILE A 307 16.49 -16.59 -10.86
C ILE A 307 15.28 -17.15 -10.10
N ASN A 308 14.25 -16.33 -9.93
CA ASN A 308 13.05 -16.72 -9.20
C ASN A 308 12.30 -17.88 -9.90
N GLN A 309 12.14 -17.84 -11.22
CA GLN A 309 11.51 -18.93 -11.98
C GLN A 309 12.29 -20.24 -11.87
N SER A 310 13.62 -20.19 -11.90
CA SER A 310 14.49 -21.37 -11.89
C SER A 310 14.58 -22.04 -10.52
N ILE A 311 14.58 -21.25 -9.43
CA ILE A 311 14.85 -21.74 -8.08
C ILE A 311 13.56 -21.94 -7.25
N ASN A 312 12.57 -21.04 -7.37
CA ASN A 312 11.43 -21.02 -6.45
C ASN A 312 10.60 -22.31 -6.40
N PRO A 313 10.28 -22.99 -7.51
CA PRO A 313 9.47 -24.21 -7.44
C PRO A 313 10.14 -25.31 -6.61
N ALA A 314 11.44 -25.54 -6.86
CA ALA A 314 12.20 -26.57 -6.18
C ALA A 314 12.46 -26.21 -4.71
N VAL A 315 12.75 -24.94 -4.41
CA VAL A 315 12.89 -24.50 -3.02
C VAL A 315 11.56 -24.55 -2.27
N LYS A 316 10.44 -24.18 -2.91
CA LYS A 316 9.12 -24.31 -2.29
C LYS A 316 8.87 -25.75 -1.82
N TYR A 317 9.20 -26.74 -2.66
CA TYR A 317 9.13 -28.14 -2.27
C TYR A 317 10.00 -28.45 -1.04
N GLN A 318 11.24 -27.94 -0.98
CA GLN A 318 12.10 -28.14 0.19
C GLN A 318 11.55 -27.46 1.46
N VAL A 319 10.94 -26.28 1.33
CA VAL A 319 10.26 -25.62 2.45
C VAL A 319 9.13 -26.49 2.99
N GLU A 320 8.27 -27.00 2.10
CA GLU A 320 7.17 -27.88 2.48
C GLU A 320 7.70 -29.18 3.13
N LYS A 321 8.71 -29.81 2.52
CA LYS A 321 9.33 -31.05 3.01
C LYS A 321 9.99 -30.92 4.38
N HIS A 322 10.79 -29.87 4.59
CA HIS A 322 11.65 -29.76 5.77
C HIS A 322 11.05 -28.94 6.90
N PHE A 323 10.13 -28.01 6.62
CA PHE A 323 9.54 -27.14 7.65
C PHE A 323 8.05 -27.41 7.87
N GLN A 324 7.28 -27.63 6.81
CA GLN A 324 5.82 -27.82 6.93
C GLN A 324 5.44 -29.24 7.34
N HIS A 325 5.91 -30.27 6.60
CA HIS A 325 5.52 -31.66 6.85
C HIS A 325 5.91 -32.16 8.25
N PRO A 326 7.08 -31.81 8.81
CA PRO A 326 7.43 -32.20 10.18
C PRO A 326 6.69 -31.37 11.25
N GLY A 327 5.85 -30.41 10.85
CA GLY A 327 5.06 -29.57 11.77
C GLY A 327 5.86 -28.49 12.49
N ILE A 328 7.09 -28.17 12.03
CA ILE A 328 7.94 -27.12 12.60
C ILE A 328 7.32 -25.74 12.35
N VAL A 329 6.80 -25.54 11.14
CA VAL A 329 6.12 -24.32 10.69
C VAL A 329 4.72 -24.66 10.21
N ARG A 330 3.71 -24.03 10.82
CA ARG A 330 2.31 -24.21 10.41
C ARG A 330 1.95 -23.29 9.24
N VAL A 331 1.04 -23.78 8.39
CA VAL A 331 0.51 -22.99 7.27
C VAL A 331 -0.38 -21.86 7.81
N LEU A 332 -0.19 -20.64 7.31
CA LEU A 332 -1.04 -19.52 7.68
C LEU A 332 -2.46 -19.68 7.16
N LYS A 333 -3.42 -19.07 7.86
CA LYS A 333 -4.83 -19.03 7.42
C LYS A 333 -4.93 -18.41 6.02
N ARG A 334 -5.70 -19.06 5.13
CA ARG A 334 -5.87 -18.71 3.70
C ARG A 334 -4.62 -18.89 2.82
N GLU A 335 -3.55 -19.49 3.32
CA GLU A 335 -2.43 -19.93 2.50
C GLU A 335 -2.54 -21.43 2.17
N ARG A 336 -1.95 -21.85 1.06
CA ARG A 336 -1.96 -23.27 0.62
C ARG A 336 -0.77 -24.07 1.15
N GLY A 337 0.25 -23.39 1.66
CA GLY A 337 1.49 -23.99 2.13
C GLY A 337 2.49 -22.93 2.58
N VAL A 338 3.54 -23.37 3.26
CA VAL A 338 4.63 -22.52 3.72
C VAL A 338 5.51 -22.15 2.54
N THR A 339 5.86 -20.88 2.47
CA THR A 339 6.69 -20.28 1.43
C THR A 339 7.96 -19.68 2.05
N VAL A 340 8.91 -19.35 1.20
CA VAL A 340 10.17 -18.72 1.62
C VAL A 340 9.92 -17.32 2.20
N GLN A 341 8.87 -16.63 1.72
CA GLN A 341 8.47 -15.36 2.31
C GLN A 341 8.03 -15.54 3.76
N ASN A 342 7.40 -16.67 4.10
CA ASN A 342 7.08 -17.01 5.48
C ASN A 342 8.36 -17.24 6.30
N LEU A 343 9.35 -17.97 5.75
CA LEU A 343 10.66 -18.15 6.41
C LEU A 343 11.35 -16.81 6.70
N ARG A 344 11.20 -15.80 5.83
CA ARG A 344 11.69 -14.44 6.09
C ARG A 344 10.96 -13.76 7.26
N GLY A 345 9.66 -14.01 7.44
CA GLY A 345 8.92 -13.56 8.62
C GLY A 345 9.39 -14.25 9.89
N ILE A 346 9.57 -15.57 9.84
CA ILE A 346 10.07 -16.39 10.95
C ILE A 346 11.49 -15.98 11.35
N TYR A 347 12.37 -15.75 10.38
CA TYR A 347 13.68 -15.13 10.62
C TYR A 347 13.55 -13.83 11.43
N GLY A 348 12.54 -13.00 11.14
CA GLY A 348 12.31 -11.76 11.87
C GLY A 348 11.98 -11.96 13.34
N GLU A 349 11.16 -12.96 13.66
CA GLU A 349 10.85 -13.37 15.04
C GLU A 349 12.10 -13.92 15.74
N ILE A 350 12.83 -14.84 15.09
CA ILE A 350 14.06 -15.44 15.66
C ILE A 350 15.15 -14.38 15.88
N ALA A 351 15.39 -13.51 14.89
CA ALA A 351 16.37 -12.44 14.99
C ALA A 351 16.01 -11.45 16.10
N THR A 352 14.71 -11.26 16.37
CA THR A 352 14.27 -10.42 17.49
C THR A 352 14.55 -11.09 18.83
N HIS A 353 14.18 -12.36 18.95
CA HIS A 353 14.46 -13.15 20.14
C HIS A 353 15.95 -13.17 20.47
N PHE A 354 16.82 -13.34 19.47
CA PHE A 354 18.27 -13.40 19.66
C PHE A 354 18.96 -12.05 19.79
N PHE A 355 18.58 -11.05 18.98
CA PHE A 355 19.42 -9.87 18.77
C PHE A 355 18.69 -8.52 18.92
N CYS A 356 17.40 -8.50 19.26
CA CYS A 356 16.71 -7.24 19.52
C CYS A 356 17.00 -6.77 20.96
N PRO A 357 17.56 -5.57 21.18
CA PRO A 357 17.72 -5.04 22.53
C PRO A 357 16.38 -4.99 23.27
N HIS A 358 16.39 -5.29 24.57
CA HIS A 358 15.17 -5.49 25.37
C HIS A 358 14.18 -4.30 25.36
N ARG A 359 14.66 -3.08 25.09
CA ARG A 359 13.86 -1.85 25.03
C ARG A 359 13.64 -1.32 23.61
N ALA A 360 14.16 -2.00 22.59
CA ALA A 360 14.02 -1.56 21.21
C ALA A 360 12.63 -1.88 20.66
N SER A 361 12.12 -1.02 19.78
CA SER A 361 10.90 -1.30 19.05
C SER A 361 11.13 -2.45 18.06
N PHE A 362 10.40 -3.56 18.23
CA PHE A 362 10.42 -4.71 17.34
C PHE A 362 10.26 -4.33 15.86
N HIS A 363 9.28 -3.47 15.55
CA HIS A 363 9.04 -3.02 14.19
C HIS A 363 10.25 -2.24 13.63
N ARG A 364 10.86 -1.35 14.42
CA ARG A 364 12.02 -0.57 13.97
C ARG A 364 13.22 -1.48 13.75
N PHE A 365 13.50 -2.35 14.70
CA PHE A 365 14.58 -3.34 14.62
C PHE A 365 14.45 -4.18 13.35
N LEU A 366 13.28 -4.77 13.11
CA LEU A 366 13.08 -5.62 11.93
C LEU A 366 13.16 -4.82 10.62
N SER A 367 12.66 -3.58 10.60
CA SER A 367 12.75 -2.71 9.42
C SER A 367 14.20 -2.43 9.00
N LEU A 368 15.10 -2.25 9.97
CA LEU A 368 16.54 -2.08 9.74
C LEU A 368 17.15 -3.38 9.24
N ARG A 369 16.90 -4.50 9.92
CA ARG A 369 17.52 -5.78 9.58
C ARG A 369 17.04 -6.35 8.25
N LEU A 370 15.78 -6.13 7.85
CA LEU A 370 15.26 -6.55 6.54
C LEU A 370 15.59 -5.57 5.40
N GLY A 371 16.25 -4.45 5.70
CA GLY A 371 16.64 -3.45 4.70
C GLY A 371 15.46 -2.65 4.14
N HIS A 372 14.40 -2.47 4.92
CA HIS A 372 13.33 -1.53 4.58
C HIS A 372 13.77 -0.09 4.84
N LEU A 373 14.57 0.12 5.89
CA LEU A 373 15.21 1.39 6.24
C LEU A 373 16.73 1.20 6.21
N ILE A 374 17.41 1.92 5.32
CA ILE A 374 18.86 1.80 5.10
C ILE A 374 19.43 3.22 4.92
N GLY A 375 20.63 3.47 5.44
CA GLY A 375 21.31 4.77 5.30
C GLY A 375 20.52 5.89 5.95
N ASP A 376 20.39 7.04 5.27
CA ASP A 376 19.70 8.22 5.81
C ASP A 376 18.21 7.96 6.14
N GLU A 377 17.56 7.03 5.44
CA GLU A 377 16.18 6.62 5.75
C GLU A 377 16.08 5.96 7.13
N ALA A 378 17.14 5.30 7.59
CA ALA A 378 17.21 4.68 8.92
C ALA A 378 17.24 5.70 10.06
N VAL A 379 17.42 6.99 9.76
CA VAL A 379 17.35 8.08 10.74
C VAL A 379 16.10 8.92 10.49
N ALA A 380 15.88 9.36 9.26
CA ALA A 380 14.90 10.38 8.93
C ALA A 380 13.48 9.84 8.67
N SER A 381 13.31 8.55 8.39
CA SER A 381 12.01 8.01 7.99
C SER A 381 11.25 7.33 9.13
N PRO A 382 9.90 7.42 9.13
CA PRO A 382 9.07 6.61 10.00
C PRO A 382 9.21 5.12 9.65
N ASN A 383 8.64 4.29 10.52
CA ASN A 383 8.56 2.85 10.33
C ASN A 383 7.93 2.47 8.98
N SER A 384 8.53 1.51 8.27
CA SER A 384 8.03 1.06 6.97
C SER A 384 6.79 0.19 7.12
N PRO A 385 5.63 0.55 6.53
CA PRO A 385 4.43 -0.32 6.55
C PRO A 385 4.66 -1.70 5.92
N SER A 386 5.70 -1.83 5.08
CA SER A 386 6.06 -3.11 4.47
C SER A 386 6.55 -4.14 5.48
N THR A 387 7.00 -3.72 6.67
CA THR A 387 7.45 -4.61 7.74
C THR A 387 6.29 -5.36 8.38
N GLU A 388 5.08 -4.81 8.39
CA GLU A 388 3.90 -5.44 8.98
C GLU A 388 3.53 -6.77 8.29
N HIS A 389 3.88 -6.93 7.02
CA HIS A 389 3.67 -8.16 6.25
C HIS A 389 4.52 -9.36 6.71
N TYR A 390 5.35 -9.19 7.75
CA TYR A 390 6.20 -10.25 8.30
C TYR A 390 5.72 -10.74 9.68
N PHE A 391 4.73 -10.09 10.29
CA PHE A 391 4.24 -10.40 11.64
C PHE A 391 3.12 -11.45 11.63
N HIS A 392 3.44 -12.66 11.16
CA HIS A 392 2.44 -13.75 11.03
C HIS A 392 2.76 -14.99 11.87
N TYR A 393 3.86 -14.97 12.62
CA TYR A 393 4.33 -16.10 13.41
C TYR A 393 4.73 -15.66 14.81
N TYR A 394 4.79 -16.60 15.74
CA TYR A 394 5.40 -16.42 17.07
C TYR A 394 6.20 -17.66 17.44
N LEU A 395 7.19 -17.52 18.32
CA LEU A 395 8.07 -18.61 18.71
C LEU A 395 7.51 -19.39 19.90
N VAL A 396 7.72 -20.70 19.89
CA VAL A 396 7.45 -21.60 21.02
C VAL A 396 8.64 -22.51 21.31
N ASP A 397 8.78 -22.90 22.58
CA ASP A 397 9.76 -23.89 23.05
C ASP A 397 9.33 -25.33 22.71
N GLU A 398 10.07 -26.33 23.22
CA GLU A 398 9.78 -27.74 22.97
C GLU A 398 8.44 -28.18 23.55
N GLU A 399 8.04 -27.59 24.69
CA GLU A 399 6.76 -27.82 25.36
C GLU A 399 5.59 -27.05 24.72
N GLY A 400 5.86 -26.21 23.72
CA GLY A 400 4.86 -25.41 23.02
C GLY A 400 4.48 -24.12 23.75
N LYS A 401 5.21 -23.73 24.78
CA LYS A 401 5.04 -22.47 25.49
C LYS A 401 5.70 -21.35 24.70
N GLN A 402 5.02 -20.20 24.66
CA GLN A 402 5.47 -19.04 23.91
C GLN A 402 6.79 -18.47 24.45
N ILE A 403 7.71 -18.17 23.53
CA ILE A 403 8.98 -17.52 23.81
C ILE A 403 8.85 -16.02 23.57
N ASP A 404 9.10 -15.26 24.62
CA ASP A 404 8.82 -13.83 24.69
C ASP A 404 10.04 -12.95 24.95
N SER A 405 11.18 -13.57 25.27
CA SER A 405 12.43 -12.86 25.51
C SER A 405 13.01 -12.27 24.23
N MET A 406 13.69 -11.14 24.36
CA MET A 406 14.38 -10.42 23.27
C MET A 406 15.84 -10.19 23.65
N GLY A 407 16.74 -10.37 22.70
CA GLY A 407 18.16 -10.07 22.85
C GLY A 407 18.98 -11.13 23.59
N VAL A 408 18.51 -12.38 23.67
CA VAL A 408 19.15 -13.41 24.53
C VAL A 408 20.59 -13.77 24.15
N LEU A 409 21.04 -13.43 22.93
CA LEU A 409 22.42 -13.60 22.50
C LEU A 409 23.27 -12.31 22.62
N LEU A 410 22.66 -11.16 22.89
CA LEU A 410 23.41 -9.94 23.22
C LEU A 410 23.98 -9.99 24.64
N ASP A 411 23.21 -10.56 25.58
CA ASP A 411 23.57 -10.60 26.99
C ASP A 411 24.76 -11.55 27.27
N LYS A 412 24.89 -12.63 26.50
CA LYS A 412 25.97 -13.62 26.66
C LYS A 412 27.34 -13.11 26.22
N SER A 413 27.37 -12.23 25.20
CA SER A 413 28.60 -11.62 24.68
C SER A 413 29.17 -10.50 25.57
N GLY A 414 28.40 -9.98 26.53
CA GLY A 414 28.85 -8.91 27.44
C GLY A 414 29.41 -9.41 28.77
N SER A 415 29.36 -10.71 29.06
CA SER A 415 29.67 -11.28 30.38
C SER A 415 30.90 -12.21 30.42
N GLU A 416 31.61 -12.42 29.31
CA GLU A 416 32.82 -13.26 29.26
C GLU A 416 34.16 -12.47 29.25
N GLU A 417 34.15 -11.15 29.39
CA GLU A 417 35.39 -10.37 29.62
C GLU A 417 35.40 -9.76 31.02
N LEU A 418 35.98 -10.49 31.99
CA LEU A 418 36.76 -10.03 33.16
C LEU A 418 36.85 -11.15 34.22
N SER A 419 37.58 -12.22 33.91
CA SER A 419 38.10 -13.14 34.94
C SER A 419 39.30 -13.92 34.39
N SER A 420 40.40 -13.22 34.14
CA SER A 420 41.73 -13.82 34.25
C SER A 420 42.72 -12.77 34.76
N GLY A 421 43.33 -13.07 35.90
CA GLY A 421 44.23 -12.18 36.62
C GLY A 421 44.53 -12.70 38.03
N GLU A 422 45.31 -13.79 38.09
CA GLU A 422 45.93 -14.28 39.32
C GLU A 422 46.86 -13.23 39.96
N ASN A 423 46.85 -13.22 41.31
CA ASN A 423 47.97 -13.13 42.28
C ASN A 423 47.78 -12.07 43.40
N PRO A 424 48.40 -12.24 44.59
CA PRO A 424 48.23 -13.31 45.58
C PRO A 424 47.83 -12.74 46.97
N GLN A 425 47.50 -13.62 47.91
CA GLN A 425 47.23 -13.29 49.33
C GLN A 425 48.31 -12.42 50.00
N PRO A 426 47.92 -11.70 51.07
CA PRO A 426 48.47 -12.06 52.38
C PRO A 426 47.42 -12.24 53.48
N GLN A 427 47.73 -13.17 54.38
CA GLN A 427 46.95 -13.55 55.57
C GLN A 427 47.12 -12.58 56.74
N THR A 428 46.25 -12.77 57.76
CA THR A 428 46.21 -12.24 59.14
C THR A 428 45.46 -10.90 59.32
N THR A 429 44.52 -10.69 60.26
CA THR A 429 44.12 -11.40 61.49
C THR A 429 42.74 -10.89 61.98
N THR A 430 41.97 -11.79 62.57
CA THR A 430 40.92 -11.64 63.62
C THR A 430 40.47 -10.26 64.12
N GLY A 431 39.14 -10.05 64.18
CA GLY A 431 38.49 -9.05 65.05
C GLY A 431 36.97 -9.02 64.84
N ALA A 432 36.20 -9.29 65.90
CA ALA A 432 34.75 -9.48 65.92
C ALA A 432 33.92 -8.17 66.00
N VAL A 433 32.59 -8.34 66.05
CA VAL A 433 31.49 -7.36 66.21
C VAL A 433 31.03 -6.79 64.85
N GLY A 434 29.80 -6.94 64.37
CA GLY A 434 28.55 -7.37 64.95
C GLY A 434 27.48 -6.36 64.53
N GLU A 435 26.78 -6.58 63.41
CA GLU A 435 25.51 -5.90 63.19
C GLU A 435 24.58 -6.71 62.27
N ARG A 436 23.39 -6.95 62.82
CA ARG A 436 22.28 -7.73 62.27
C ARG A 436 21.55 -6.84 61.26
N VAL A 437 21.56 -7.20 59.99
CA VAL A 437 20.59 -6.67 59.02
C VAL A 437 19.73 -7.84 58.54
N THR A 438 18.46 -7.76 58.87
CA THR A 438 17.40 -8.71 58.54
C THR A 438 17.17 -8.73 57.03
N ASN A 439 17.45 -9.87 56.38
CA ASN A 439 17.04 -10.14 55.01
C ASN A 439 15.54 -10.48 55.01
N ASP A 440 14.72 -9.51 54.63
CA ASP A 440 13.33 -9.72 54.26
C ASP A 440 13.28 -10.08 52.76
N PRO A 441 12.74 -11.24 52.36
CA PRO A 441 12.66 -11.62 50.95
C PRO A 441 11.59 -10.76 50.28
N ARG A 442 12.01 -9.74 49.52
CA ARG A 442 11.12 -9.08 48.57
C ARG A 442 10.69 -10.10 47.51
N THR A 443 9.49 -10.64 47.71
CA THR A 443 8.69 -11.33 46.72
C THR A 443 8.54 -10.43 45.49
N ILE A 444 9.37 -10.64 44.47
CA ILE A 444 9.15 -10.05 43.15
C ILE A 444 8.07 -10.87 42.48
N VAL A 445 6.84 -10.34 42.50
CA VAL A 445 5.70 -10.88 41.75
C VAL A 445 6.04 -10.78 40.25
N HIS A 446 6.32 -11.93 39.64
CA HIS A 446 6.39 -12.07 38.18
C HIS A 446 5.00 -11.82 37.58
N THR A 447 4.76 -10.64 37.02
CA THR A 447 3.66 -10.45 36.07
C THR A 447 4.11 -10.90 34.68
N ARG A 448 3.67 -12.12 34.33
CA ARG A 448 3.74 -12.70 32.99
C ARG A 448 2.79 -11.95 32.07
N ALA A 449 3.31 -11.24 31.08
CA ALA A 449 2.47 -10.57 30.08
C ALA A 449 2.37 -11.38 28.79
N SER A 450 1.18 -11.96 28.56
CA SER A 450 0.82 -12.57 27.28
C SER A 450 0.76 -11.54 26.14
N THR A 451 0.75 -12.00 24.90
CA THR A 451 0.61 -11.18 23.67
C THR A 451 -0.59 -10.22 23.70
N LYS A 452 -1.62 -10.54 24.49
CA LYS A 452 -2.80 -9.69 24.74
C LYS A 452 -2.48 -8.48 25.62
N GLU A 453 -1.56 -8.63 26.58
CA GLU A 453 -1.12 -7.52 27.46
C GLU A 453 -0.17 -6.57 26.74
N ARG A 454 0.62 -7.03 25.77
CA ARG A 454 1.40 -6.15 24.88
C ARG A 454 0.51 -5.24 24.03
N PHE A 455 -0.67 -5.72 23.67
CA PHE A 455 -1.66 -4.93 22.93
C PHE A 455 -2.37 -3.91 23.84
N ASN A 456 -2.58 -4.26 25.12
CA ASN A 456 -3.20 -3.35 26.09
C ASN A 456 -2.24 -2.27 26.63
N HIS A 457 -0.94 -2.55 26.73
CA HIS A 457 0.08 -1.55 27.06
C HIS A 457 0.22 -0.44 26.00
N PHE A 458 -0.41 -0.63 24.84
CA PHE A 458 -0.51 0.34 23.75
C PHE A 458 -1.58 1.43 24.00
N ARG A 459 -2.48 1.24 24.97
CA ARG A 459 -3.36 2.29 25.51
C ARG A 459 -2.71 2.80 26.79
N GLY A 460 -2.37 4.08 26.82
CA GLY A 460 -1.57 4.70 27.89
C GLY A 460 -2.00 4.28 29.31
N LYS A 461 -1.00 4.12 30.19
CA LYS A 461 -1.18 4.00 31.64
C LYS A 461 -2.01 5.19 32.15
N ASP A 462 -2.88 4.91 33.12
CA ASP A 462 -3.67 5.85 33.95
C ASP A 462 -5.16 6.00 33.61
N MET A 463 -5.84 4.91 33.24
CA MET A 463 -7.29 4.81 33.45
C MET A 463 -7.58 3.60 34.32
N THR A 464 -8.22 3.82 35.47
CA THR A 464 -8.69 2.72 36.32
C THR A 464 -9.84 1.99 35.62
N GLU A 465 -10.11 0.74 35.99
CA GLU A 465 -11.24 -0.02 35.40
C GLU A 465 -12.57 0.72 35.56
N ASN A 466 -12.74 1.47 36.66
CA ASN A 466 -13.89 2.35 36.89
C ASN A 466 -13.96 3.50 35.87
N ASP A 467 -12.84 4.13 35.52
CA ASP A 467 -12.81 5.21 34.52
C ASP A 467 -13.16 4.69 33.13
N THR A 468 -12.75 3.46 32.81
CA THR A 468 -13.13 2.83 31.55
C THR A 468 -14.61 2.47 31.51
N LEU A 469 -15.20 2.04 32.63
CA LEU A 469 -16.62 1.75 32.76
C LEU A 469 -17.46 3.02 32.63
N ILE A 470 -17.10 4.11 33.33
CA ILE A 470 -17.76 5.41 33.24
C ILE A 470 -17.67 5.97 31.81
N THR A 471 -16.50 5.84 31.18
CA THR A 471 -16.31 6.26 29.78
C THR A 471 -17.15 5.43 28.80
N LEU A 472 -17.34 4.13 29.08
CA LEU A 472 -18.21 3.26 28.28
C LEU A 472 -19.68 3.59 28.48
N MET A 473 -20.11 3.89 29.70
CA MET A 473 -21.49 4.30 30.00
C MET A 473 -21.82 5.65 29.36
N ASN A 474 -20.95 6.65 29.48
CA ASN A 474 -21.14 7.96 28.82
C ASN A 474 -21.15 7.84 27.29
N LYS A 475 -20.42 6.86 26.72
CA LYS A 475 -20.45 6.58 25.29
C LYS A 475 -21.72 5.84 24.86
N ALA A 476 -22.24 4.96 25.70
CA ALA A 476 -23.51 4.28 25.45
C ALA A 476 -24.68 5.27 25.49
N GLU A 477 -24.70 6.15 26.49
CA GLU A 477 -25.71 7.22 26.62
C GLU A 477 -25.66 8.18 25.42
N LYS A 478 -24.46 8.59 24.99
CA LYS A 478 -24.30 9.43 23.80
C LYS A 478 -24.72 8.72 22.50
N ALA A 479 -24.56 7.40 22.42
CA ALA A 479 -25.02 6.62 21.27
C ALA A 479 -26.56 6.52 21.22
N GLU A 480 -27.21 6.39 22.37
CA GLU A 480 -28.67 6.37 22.49
C GLU A 480 -29.29 7.72 22.08
N VAL A 481 -28.68 8.84 22.49
CA VAL A 481 -29.09 10.19 22.05
C VAL A 481 -28.99 10.32 20.53
N LEU A 482 -27.87 9.90 19.93
CA LEU A 482 -27.66 9.96 18.48
C LEU A 482 -28.65 9.07 17.72
N GLU A 483 -29.01 7.90 18.27
CA GLU A 483 -30.01 7.01 17.68
C GLU A 483 -31.41 7.65 17.69
N GLN A 484 -31.77 8.34 18.77
CA GLN A 484 -33.02 9.06 18.87
C GLN A 484 -33.07 10.29 17.93
N GLU A 485 -31.97 11.02 17.78
CA GLU A 485 -31.85 12.11 16.82
C GLU A 485 -32.00 11.62 15.37
N LEU A 486 -31.38 10.49 15.02
CA LEU A 486 -31.52 9.84 13.71
C LEU A 486 -32.97 9.43 13.43
N LYS A 487 -33.65 8.89 14.45
CA LYS A 487 -35.06 8.51 14.35
C LYS A 487 -35.95 9.73 14.10
N ASN A 488 -35.68 10.86 14.77
CA ASN A 488 -36.40 12.11 14.59
C ASN A 488 -36.15 12.69 13.18
N ALA A 489 -34.91 12.69 12.71
CA ALA A 489 -34.56 13.17 11.36
C ALA A 489 -35.25 12.37 10.25
N ARG A 490 -35.31 11.04 10.38
CA ARG A 490 -36.03 10.17 9.44
C ARG A 490 -37.53 10.46 9.41
N ALA A 491 -38.15 10.70 10.56
CA ALA A 491 -39.56 11.07 10.63
C ALA A 491 -39.82 12.43 9.94
N LEU A 492 -38.88 13.38 10.06
CA LEU A 492 -38.99 14.69 9.42
C LEU A 492 -38.91 14.59 7.89
N ILE A 493 -37.93 13.83 7.36
CA ILE A 493 -37.79 13.58 5.92
C ILE A 493 -39.05 12.96 5.35
N SER A 494 -39.59 11.94 6.02
CA SER A 494 -40.81 11.26 5.57
C SER A 494 -42.03 12.21 5.56
N SER A 495 -42.08 13.19 6.47
CA SER A 495 -43.13 14.22 6.47
C SER A 495 -43.00 15.21 5.30
N VAL A 496 -41.76 15.55 4.91
CA VAL A 496 -41.48 16.47 3.80
C VAL A 496 -41.77 15.80 2.47
N GLU A 497 -41.41 14.53 2.31
CA GLU A 497 -41.73 13.72 1.13
C GLU A 497 -43.26 13.65 0.93
N ALA A 498 -44.02 13.40 1.99
CA ALA A 498 -45.48 13.39 1.94
C ALA A 498 -46.08 14.76 1.56
N GLN A 499 -45.45 15.86 1.97
CA GLN A 499 -45.87 17.21 1.56
C GLN A 499 -45.54 17.49 0.09
N LEU A 500 -44.39 17.02 -0.39
CA LEU A 500 -43.94 17.22 -1.77
C LEU A 500 -44.83 16.46 -2.76
N ASP A 501 -45.21 15.22 -2.44
CA ASP A 501 -46.13 14.41 -3.25
C ASP A 501 -47.54 15.01 -3.30
N SER A 502 -47.94 15.79 -2.29
CA SER A 502 -49.24 16.47 -2.26
C SER A 502 -49.29 17.80 -3.04
N SER A 503 -48.13 18.31 -3.49
CA SER A 503 -48.01 19.68 -4.01
C SER A 503 -47.58 19.82 -5.48
N ILE A 504 -47.66 18.74 -6.27
CA ILE A 504 -47.45 18.81 -7.73
C ILE A 504 -48.81 18.89 -8.44
N PRO A 505 -49.20 20.03 -9.05
CA PRO A 505 -50.36 20.10 -9.92
C PRO A 505 -49.98 19.69 -11.35
N GLU A 506 -50.71 18.74 -11.92
CA GLU A 506 -50.63 18.40 -13.34
C GLU A 506 -51.12 19.56 -14.21
N SER A 507 -50.23 20.41 -14.69
CA SER A 507 -50.47 21.22 -15.89
C SER A 507 -49.19 21.88 -16.40
N TYR A 508 -48.65 21.43 -17.55
CA TYR A 508 -48.69 22.17 -18.82
C TYR A 508 -47.74 21.59 -19.87
N VAL A 509 -48.26 21.55 -21.09
CA VAL A 509 -47.69 21.07 -22.34
C VAL A 509 -47.46 22.27 -23.27
N LYS A 510 -46.38 22.21 -24.08
CA LYS A 510 -46.08 22.95 -25.34
C LYS A 510 -45.81 24.46 -25.28
N LEU A 511 -44.67 24.90 -25.83
CA LEU A 511 -44.59 25.44 -27.20
C LEU A 511 -43.16 25.84 -27.63
N ASP A 512 -43.09 25.99 -28.95
CA ASP A 512 -42.05 26.10 -29.97
C ASP A 512 -40.95 27.19 -29.94
N SER A 513 -40.01 26.89 -30.83
CA SER A 513 -38.94 27.65 -31.51
C SER A 513 -39.12 29.15 -31.86
N SER A 514 -38.04 29.95 -31.77
CA SER A 514 -37.31 30.59 -32.90
C SER A 514 -36.45 31.83 -32.54
N SER A 515 -35.22 31.82 -33.07
CA SER A 515 -34.39 32.88 -33.73
C SER A 515 -33.95 34.23 -33.09
N ILE A 516 -32.71 34.59 -33.52
CA ILE A 516 -32.13 35.91 -33.88
C ILE A 516 -30.94 36.46 -33.02
N ALA A 517 -29.81 36.50 -33.75
CA ALA A 517 -28.59 37.32 -33.75
C ALA A 517 -28.46 38.63 -32.92
N GLY A 518 -27.20 39.00 -32.65
CA GLY A 518 -26.76 40.40 -32.70
C GLY A 518 -25.66 40.85 -31.71
N ASP A 519 -24.45 41.02 -32.25
CA ASP A 519 -23.44 42.06 -31.98
C ASP A 519 -22.66 42.23 -30.65
N ASN A 520 -21.35 42.47 -30.90
CA ASN A 520 -20.20 42.86 -30.09
C ASN A 520 -20.10 44.43 -30.08
N PRO A 521 -19.04 45.13 -29.60
CA PRO A 521 -17.85 44.78 -28.79
C PRO A 521 -17.42 45.85 -27.73
N GLU A 522 -16.22 45.64 -27.13
CA GLU A 522 -15.23 46.63 -26.62
C GLU A 522 -15.58 47.44 -25.34
N SER A 523 -14.70 47.73 -24.37
CA SER A 523 -13.25 47.97 -24.38
C SER A 523 -12.68 48.06 -22.93
N THR A 524 -11.36 47.87 -22.80
CA THR A 524 -10.43 48.07 -21.65
C THR A 524 -10.21 49.57 -21.29
N PRO A 525 -9.27 50.04 -20.41
CA PRO A 525 -8.31 49.40 -19.46
C PRO A 525 -8.18 50.10 -18.07
N SER A 526 -7.21 49.57 -17.27
CA SER A 526 -6.54 49.92 -15.98
C SER A 526 -6.13 51.41 -15.74
N PRO A 527 -5.23 51.82 -14.78
CA PRO A 527 -4.47 51.14 -13.69
C PRO A 527 -4.28 52.00 -12.39
N ASN A 528 -3.32 51.57 -11.53
CA ASN A 528 -2.51 52.35 -10.56
C ASN A 528 -3.10 52.56 -9.14
N SER A 529 -2.33 52.56 -8.04
CA SER A 529 -0.88 52.48 -7.78
C SER A 529 -0.61 52.53 -6.26
N ASN A 530 0.52 51.93 -5.80
CA ASN A 530 1.40 52.32 -4.67
C ASN A 530 0.78 52.34 -3.25
N SER A 531 1.47 52.18 -2.11
CA SER A 531 2.86 52.49 -1.72
C SER A 531 3.20 51.86 -0.34
N SER A 532 4.43 51.33 -0.22
CA SER A 532 5.44 51.43 0.88
C SER A 532 5.07 51.64 2.37
N PHE A 533 5.69 50.86 3.27
CA PHE A 533 6.63 51.21 4.40
C PHE A 533 6.74 50.00 5.37
N SER A 534 7.89 49.35 5.61
CA SER A 534 9.03 49.66 6.53
C SER A 534 8.58 49.94 7.99
N THR A 535 9.10 49.38 9.10
CA THR A 535 10.35 48.65 9.43
C THR A 535 10.31 48.15 10.90
N SER A 536 11.15 47.16 11.22
CA SER A 536 11.93 46.91 12.47
C SER A 536 11.29 46.45 13.80
N GLY A 537 11.90 45.42 14.41
CA GLY A 537 11.96 45.22 15.87
C GLY A 537 12.06 43.75 16.33
N GLU A 538 13.28 43.26 16.62
CA GLU A 538 13.62 41.94 17.22
C GLU A 538 13.32 41.88 18.75
N PRO A 539 13.82 40.87 19.53
CA PRO A 539 13.35 39.48 19.67
C PRO A 539 13.08 39.12 21.16
N HIS A 540 12.43 37.99 21.48
CA HIS A 540 12.68 37.29 22.76
C HIS A 540 12.28 35.81 22.73
N SER A 541 12.98 35.07 23.57
CA SER A 541 13.27 33.64 23.58
C SER A 541 12.22 32.72 24.18
N ILE A 542 11.96 31.62 23.45
CA ILE A 542 11.91 30.20 23.86
C ILE A 542 11.70 29.89 25.36
N VAL A 543 10.57 29.23 25.65
CA VAL A 543 10.48 28.07 26.56
C VAL A 543 9.63 27.01 25.84
N GLU A 544 10.28 25.95 25.35
CA GLU A 544 9.65 24.80 24.68
C GLU A 544 9.04 23.86 25.73
N ASN A 545 7.75 23.55 25.59
CA ASN A 545 7.09 22.43 26.26
C ASN A 545 6.21 21.65 25.27
N ASN A 546 6.76 20.53 24.82
CA ASN A 546 6.18 19.23 24.46
C ASN A 546 4.71 19.13 23.96
N THR A 547 4.33 19.89 22.93
CA THR A 547 3.02 19.80 22.23
C THR A 547 2.92 18.68 21.19
N ASN A 548 4.06 18.14 20.75
CA ASN A 548 4.11 17.17 19.65
C ASN A 548 3.58 15.78 20.03
N ASP A 549 3.68 15.37 21.29
CA ASP A 549 3.18 14.06 21.75
C ASP A 549 1.65 14.02 21.86
N ALA A 550 1.01 15.13 22.24
CA ALA A 550 -0.44 15.23 22.33
C ALA A 550 -1.10 15.22 20.94
N VAL A 551 -0.50 15.89 19.96
CA VAL A 551 -0.99 15.93 18.58
C VAL A 551 -0.86 14.55 17.91
N LEU A 552 0.24 13.82 18.16
CA LEU A 552 0.39 12.47 17.64
C LEU A 552 -0.61 11.48 18.23
N LEU A 553 -0.93 11.60 19.52
CA LEU A 553 -1.95 10.78 20.17
C LEU A 553 -3.36 11.06 19.62
N LEU A 554 -3.66 12.34 19.33
CA LEU A 554 -4.95 12.75 18.79
C LEU A 554 -5.16 12.23 17.36
N VAL A 555 -4.16 12.38 16.49
CA VAL A 555 -4.19 11.87 15.10
C VAL A 555 -4.34 10.35 15.06
N ARG A 556 -3.69 9.63 15.98
CA ARG A 556 -3.80 8.17 16.08
C ARG A 556 -5.18 7.72 16.57
N SER A 557 -5.77 8.47 17.50
CA SER A 557 -7.11 8.19 18.04
C SER A 557 -8.21 8.47 17.01
N MET A 558 -8.08 9.54 16.22
CA MET A 558 -9.04 9.87 15.16
C MET A 558 -9.05 8.85 14.03
N SER A 559 -7.87 8.33 13.62
CA SER A 559 -7.76 7.29 12.59
C SER A 559 -8.36 5.94 13.02
N GLN A 560 -8.32 5.61 14.31
CA GLN A 560 -8.98 4.42 14.85
C GLN A 560 -10.50 4.59 14.95
N LEU A 561 -10.99 5.82 15.17
CA LEU A 561 -12.41 6.12 15.24
C LEU A 561 -13.07 6.07 13.85
N THR A 562 -12.39 6.57 12.81
CA THR A 562 -12.88 6.52 11.41
C THR A 562 -13.06 5.09 10.94
N ASN A 563 -12.08 4.21 11.21
CA ASN A 563 -12.17 2.79 10.86
C ASN A 563 -13.30 2.06 11.62
N LYS A 564 -13.66 2.49 12.83
CA LYS A 564 -14.76 1.90 13.60
C LYS A 564 -16.14 2.40 13.16
N LEU A 565 -16.25 3.66 12.77
CA LEU A 565 -17.48 4.24 12.21
C LEU A 565 -17.83 3.61 10.85
N GLU A 566 -16.82 3.37 10.01
CA GLU A 566 -16.99 2.69 8.72
C GLU A 566 -17.50 1.24 8.90
N LEU A 567 -16.98 0.51 9.91
CA LEU A 567 -17.46 -0.83 10.27
C LEU A 567 -18.87 -0.86 10.88
N PHE A 568 -19.32 0.24 11.50
CA PHE A 568 -20.64 0.33 12.12
C PHE A 568 -21.73 0.64 11.08
N LEU A 569 -21.42 1.50 10.10
CA LEU A 569 -22.28 1.80 8.95
C LEU A 569 -22.51 0.56 8.08
N ASP A 570 -21.49 -0.30 7.92
CA ASP A 570 -21.60 -1.56 7.16
C ASP A 570 -22.46 -2.62 7.86
N ARG A 571 -22.57 -2.59 9.19
CA ARG A 571 -23.40 -3.55 9.94
C ARG A 571 -24.89 -3.29 9.79
N GLN A 572 -25.31 -2.04 9.57
CA GLN A 572 -26.72 -1.70 9.37
C GLN A 572 -27.25 -2.04 7.97
N ILE A 573 -26.36 -2.29 6.99
CA ILE A 573 -26.77 -2.68 5.62
C ILE A 573 -27.05 -4.19 5.51
N ILE A 574 -26.59 -5.00 6.48
CA ILE A 574 -26.66 -6.48 6.40
C ILE A 574 -27.83 -7.08 7.21
N GLU A 575 -28.49 -6.32 8.09
CA GLU A 575 -29.62 -6.84 8.87
C GLU A 575 -30.98 -6.41 8.30
N THR A 576 -31.37 -7.05 7.20
CA THR A 576 -32.80 -7.28 6.89
C THR A 576 -33.01 -8.79 6.74
N PRO A 577 -33.81 -9.45 7.59
CA PRO A 577 -34.06 -10.88 7.47
C PRO A 577 -35.13 -11.15 6.39
N PRO A 578 -35.10 -12.35 5.75
CA PRO A 578 -36.10 -12.71 4.76
C PRO A 578 -37.41 -13.08 5.47
N SER A 579 -38.48 -12.36 5.14
CA SER A 579 -39.85 -12.73 5.51
C SER A 579 -40.40 -13.72 4.47
N SER A 580 -40.88 -14.86 4.96
CA SER A 580 -41.54 -15.94 4.24
C SER A 580 -43.01 -15.62 3.93
N ALA A 581 -43.46 -15.75 2.68
CA ALA A 581 -44.83 -16.15 2.30
C ALA A 581 -44.94 -16.46 0.79
N ASP A 582 -45.95 -17.27 0.47
CA ASP A 582 -46.20 -18.12 -0.72
C ASP A 582 -46.26 -17.49 -2.13
N PRO A 583 -46.09 -18.32 -3.20
CA PRO A 583 -46.30 -17.94 -4.58
C PRO A 583 -47.72 -18.28 -5.03
N ASP A 584 -48.53 -17.27 -5.35
CA ASP A 584 -49.45 -17.29 -6.49
C ASP A 584 -50.23 -15.98 -6.59
N ASN A 585 -50.43 -15.52 -7.85
CA ASN A 585 -51.26 -14.40 -8.31
C ASN A 585 -50.79 -12.94 -8.07
N LEU A 586 -50.31 -12.28 -9.15
CA LEU A 586 -50.91 -11.06 -9.80
C LEU A 586 -49.90 -10.40 -10.81
N PRO A 587 -50.36 -9.49 -11.72
CA PRO A 587 -50.07 -9.47 -13.16
C PRO A 587 -48.90 -8.52 -13.57
N PRO A 588 -48.52 -8.42 -14.87
CA PRO A 588 -47.25 -7.81 -15.26
C PRO A 588 -47.33 -6.28 -15.18
N SER A 589 -46.37 -5.66 -14.50
CA SER A 589 -46.16 -4.22 -14.46
C SER A 589 -44.93 -3.83 -15.29
N GLU A 590 -45.10 -2.75 -16.05
CA GLU A 590 -44.12 -2.14 -16.96
C GLU A 590 -42.83 -1.68 -16.26
N PRO A 591 -41.70 -1.59 -16.99
CA PRO A 591 -40.40 -1.28 -16.42
C PRO A 591 -40.29 0.22 -16.07
N LYS A 592 -40.10 0.53 -14.78
CA LYS A 592 -39.61 1.84 -14.33
C LYS A 592 -38.09 1.85 -14.38
N GLU A 593 -37.52 2.83 -15.07
CA GLU A 593 -36.08 3.14 -15.08
C GLU A 593 -35.59 3.57 -13.68
N PRO A 594 -34.34 3.27 -13.31
CA PRO A 594 -33.76 3.73 -12.05
C PRO A 594 -33.34 5.21 -12.15
N VAL A 595 -33.88 6.03 -11.25
CA VAL A 595 -33.48 7.43 -11.07
C VAL A 595 -32.16 7.47 -10.30
N ASP A 596 -31.06 7.72 -11.00
CA ASP A 596 -29.74 7.99 -10.41
C ASP A 596 -29.72 9.42 -9.81
N GLN A 597 -29.72 9.53 -8.49
CA GLN A 597 -29.34 10.76 -7.78
C GLN A 597 -27.81 10.88 -7.72
N HIS A 598 -27.19 11.18 -8.86
CA HIS A 598 -25.80 11.64 -8.91
C HIS A 598 -25.79 13.17 -9.06
N ASN A 599 -25.54 13.90 -7.97
CA ASN A 599 -25.17 15.32 -8.05
C ASN A 599 -24.02 15.46 -9.05
N SER A 600 -24.24 16.19 -10.14
CA SER A 600 -23.27 16.23 -11.22
C SER A 600 -21.99 16.91 -10.71
N VAL A 601 -20.85 16.57 -11.30
CA VAL A 601 -19.57 17.23 -11.00
C VAL A 601 -19.67 18.75 -11.22
N ALA A 602 -20.55 19.19 -12.12
CA ALA A 602 -20.84 20.60 -12.35
C ALA A 602 -21.51 21.26 -11.13
N ASP A 603 -22.49 20.61 -10.51
CA ASP A 603 -23.21 21.13 -9.34
C ASP A 603 -22.28 21.25 -8.14
N THR A 604 -21.39 20.28 -7.97
CA THR A 604 -20.36 20.29 -6.92
C THR A 604 -19.38 21.45 -7.09
N ILE A 605 -19.01 21.78 -8.33
CA ILE A 605 -18.12 22.92 -8.64
C ILE A 605 -18.88 24.25 -8.44
N ALA A 606 -20.15 24.32 -8.81
CA ALA A 606 -20.99 25.50 -8.62
C ALA A 606 -21.15 25.82 -7.12
N LEU A 607 -21.44 24.80 -6.30
CA LEU A 607 -21.54 24.93 -4.84
C LEU A 607 -20.22 25.43 -4.22
N LEU A 608 -19.07 24.89 -4.65
CA LEU A 608 -17.77 25.37 -4.16
C LEU A 608 -17.47 26.82 -4.52
N ASN A 609 -17.83 27.25 -5.74
CA ASN A 609 -17.64 28.65 -6.14
C ASN A 609 -18.54 29.57 -5.31
N ARG A 610 -19.81 29.21 -5.14
CA ARG A 610 -20.75 29.95 -4.30
C ARG A 610 -20.25 30.05 -2.87
N ALA A 611 -19.75 28.96 -2.29
CA ALA A 611 -19.19 28.97 -0.95
C ALA A 611 -18.01 29.93 -0.79
N ILE A 612 -17.07 29.93 -1.75
CA ILE A 612 -15.95 30.87 -1.75
C ILE A 612 -16.46 32.31 -1.84
N ASP A 613 -17.44 32.60 -2.69
CA ASP A 613 -18.02 33.93 -2.86
C ASP A 613 -18.73 34.40 -1.58
N THR A 614 -19.52 33.54 -0.95
CA THR A 614 -20.21 33.81 0.31
C THR A 614 -19.22 34.17 1.42
N ILE A 615 -18.13 33.38 1.57
CA ILE A 615 -17.11 33.64 2.58
C ILE A 615 -16.36 34.95 2.28
N MET A 616 -16.08 35.25 1.01
CA MET A 616 -15.46 36.51 0.61
C MET A 616 -16.34 37.71 0.95
N ALA A 617 -17.61 37.66 0.57
CA ALA A 617 -18.60 38.71 0.84
C ALA A 617 -18.87 38.89 2.35
N HIS A 618 -18.80 37.81 3.13
CA HIS A 618 -18.87 37.89 4.59
C HIS A 618 -17.65 38.60 5.18
N ASN A 619 -16.44 38.20 4.79
CA ASN A 619 -15.21 38.82 5.27
C ASN A 619 -15.12 40.31 4.91
N ASP A 620 -15.71 40.71 3.80
CA ASP A 620 -15.84 42.10 3.36
C ASP A 620 -16.74 42.94 4.28
N ARG A 621 -17.79 42.33 4.84
CA ARG A 621 -18.74 42.99 5.76
C ARG A 621 -18.34 42.88 7.23
N ALA A 622 -17.54 41.87 7.59
CA ALA A 622 -17.11 41.61 8.94
C ALA A 622 -16.30 42.79 9.51
N LEU A 623 -16.78 43.33 10.64
CA LEU A 623 -16.20 44.51 11.29
C LEU A 623 -14.91 44.18 12.03
N THR A 624 -14.82 43.01 12.65
CA THR A 624 -13.64 42.59 13.39
C THR A 624 -12.82 41.57 12.61
N LYS A 625 -11.53 41.45 12.94
CA LYS A 625 -10.66 40.42 12.36
C LYS A 625 -11.06 39.02 12.83
N ALA A 626 -11.65 38.88 14.02
CA ALA A 626 -12.05 37.59 14.57
C ALA A 626 -13.24 36.98 13.82
N ASP A 627 -14.13 37.80 13.26
CA ASP A 627 -15.32 37.33 12.54
C ASP A 627 -15.03 36.91 11.09
N LYS A 628 -13.76 37.01 10.64
CA LYS A 628 -13.33 36.70 9.28
C LYS A 628 -12.84 35.25 9.19
N TRP A 629 -12.89 34.69 8.00
CA TRP A 629 -12.56 33.30 7.74
C TRP A 629 -11.52 33.15 6.64
N TYR A 630 -10.41 32.48 6.92
CA TYR A 630 -9.40 32.12 5.94
C TYR A 630 -9.92 31.01 5.03
N ILE A 631 -9.91 31.23 3.72
CA ILE A 631 -10.36 30.30 2.67
C ILE A 631 -9.24 29.32 2.31
N GLY A 632 -9.37 28.04 2.69
CA GLY A 632 -8.35 27.02 2.45
C GLY A 632 -8.92 25.65 2.10
N ILE A 633 -8.05 24.74 1.65
CA ILE A 633 -8.46 23.39 1.22
C ILE A 633 -9.11 22.59 2.37
N ASN A 634 -8.53 22.64 3.57
CA ASN A 634 -9.07 21.88 4.70
C ASN A 634 -10.44 22.41 5.18
N PRO A 635 -10.62 23.73 5.41
CA PRO A 635 -11.95 24.26 5.74
C PRO A 635 -13.03 23.98 4.69
N LEU A 636 -12.71 24.03 3.39
CA LEU A 636 -13.68 23.73 2.33
C LEU A 636 -14.13 22.26 2.28
N LYS A 637 -13.44 21.34 2.97
CA LYS A 637 -13.88 19.93 3.08
C LYS A 637 -15.14 19.77 3.91
N ASP A 638 -15.42 20.74 4.79
CA ASP A 638 -16.63 20.73 5.60
C ASP A 638 -17.87 20.90 4.71
N ILE A 639 -17.70 21.54 3.55
CA ILE A 639 -18.77 21.78 2.57
C ILE A 639 -18.88 20.60 1.59
N ILE A 640 -17.76 20.11 1.06
CA ILE A 640 -17.75 19.03 0.05
C ILE A 640 -16.67 18.00 0.36
N ASN A 641 -17.05 16.71 0.37
CA ASN A 641 -16.11 15.58 0.57
C ASN A 641 -15.34 15.19 -0.72
N SER A 642 -14.75 16.17 -1.43
CA SER A 642 -13.92 15.92 -2.62
C SER A 642 -12.65 16.79 -2.64
N GLN A 643 -11.56 16.24 -2.11
CA GLN A 643 -10.24 16.88 -2.09
C GLN A 643 -9.76 17.32 -3.49
N VAL A 644 -10.04 16.50 -4.52
CA VAL A 644 -9.59 16.76 -5.89
C VAL A 644 -10.35 17.95 -6.48
N THR A 645 -11.67 18.01 -6.29
CA THR A 645 -12.50 19.13 -6.78
C THR A 645 -12.15 20.42 -6.05
N ILE A 646 -12.01 20.40 -4.72
CA ILE A 646 -11.59 21.55 -3.91
C ILE A 646 -10.23 22.08 -4.39
N SER A 647 -9.24 21.19 -4.53
CA SER A 647 -7.89 21.59 -4.96
C SER A 647 -7.90 22.23 -6.36
N ARG A 648 -8.76 21.73 -7.27
CA ARG A 648 -8.92 22.29 -8.62
C ARG A 648 -9.55 23.68 -8.58
N VAL A 649 -10.63 23.88 -7.81
CA VAL A 649 -11.34 25.17 -7.70
C VAL A 649 -10.45 26.22 -7.00
N VAL A 650 -9.87 25.89 -5.85
CA VAL A 650 -8.97 26.79 -5.10
C VAL A 650 -7.77 27.19 -5.95
N LYS A 651 -7.20 26.27 -6.74
CA LYS A 651 -6.09 26.59 -7.64
C LYS A 651 -6.53 27.54 -8.76
N ARG A 652 -7.70 27.32 -9.37
CA ARG A 652 -8.24 28.20 -10.43
C ARG A 652 -8.49 29.61 -9.91
N ARG A 653 -8.95 29.75 -8.67
CA ARG A 653 -9.25 31.04 -8.01
C ARG A 653 -8.11 31.56 -7.12
N LYS A 654 -6.89 31.01 -7.25
CA LYS A 654 -5.79 31.30 -6.31
C LYS A 654 -5.43 32.79 -6.23
N ALA A 655 -5.37 33.47 -7.37
CA ALA A 655 -5.00 34.90 -7.41
C ALA A 655 -6.02 35.77 -6.64
N GLU A 656 -7.30 35.50 -6.84
CA GLU A 656 -8.41 36.19 -6.18
C GLU A 656 -8.45 35.89 -4.67
N ILE A 657 -8.36 34.61 -4.28
CA ILE A 657 -8.34 34.19 -2.88
C ILE A 657 -7.13 34.79 -2.15
N ASN A 658 -5.95 34.81 -2.78
CA ASN A 658 -4.76 35.40 -2.18
C ASN A 658 -4.89 36.92 -2.01
N ALA A 659 -5.43 37.62 -3.01
CA ALA A 659 -5.71 39.06 -2.91
C ALA A 659 -6.70 39.35 -1.77
N HIS A 660 -7.71 38.50 -1.61
CA HIS A 660 -8.65 38.56 -0.50
C HIS A 660 -7.96 38.34 0.86
N HIS A 661 -7.15 37.30 1.01
CA HIS A 661 -6.40 37.06 2.24
C HIS A 661 -5.48 38.22 2.59
N GLN A 662 -4.82 38.81 1.58
CA GLN A 662 -3.97 39.98 1.77
C GLN A 662 -4.77 41.20 2.21
N LYS A 663 -5.91 41.49 1.57
CA LYS A 663 -6.83 42.59 1.92
C LYS A 663 -7.31 42.49 3.37
N HIS A 664 -7.58 41.28 3.86
CA HIS A 664 -8.12 41.04 5.20
C HIS A 664 -7.06 40.63 6.25
N HIS A 665 -5.78 40.61 5.88
CA HIS A 665 -4.67 40.14 6.71
C HIS A 665 -4.91 38.75 7.34
N LEU A 666 -5.42 37.82 6.53
CA LEU A 666 -5.70 36.44 6.94
C LEU A 666 -4.52 35.54 6.59
N ASP A 667 -4.02 34.81 7.58
CA ASP A 667 -3.00 33.78 7.39
C ASP A 667 -3.61 32.37 7.49
N ARG A 668 -2.82 31.35 7.13
CA ARG A 668 -3.26 29.95 7.15
C ARG A 668 -3.66 29.41 8.53
N TYR A 669 -3.30 30.10 9.61
CA TYR A 669 -3.61 29.73 10.98
C TYR A 669 -4.81 30.49 11.53
N HIS A 670 -5.35 31.45 10.79
CA HIS A 670 -6.43 32.32 11.22
C HIS A 670 -7.63 31.55 11.79
N ASN A 671 -8.17 30.57 11.05
CA ASN A 671 -9.31 29.77 11.52
C ASN A 671 -8.94 28.97 12.77
N GLY A 672 -7.71 28.46 12.85
CA GLY A 672 -7.23 27.76 14.05
C GLY A 672 -7.02 28.67 15.26
N ASN A 673 -6.95 29.99 15.08
CA ASN A 673 -6.80 30.95 16.17
C ASN A 673 -8.14 31.52 16.64
N PHE A 674 -9.09 31.73 15.73
CA PHE A 674 -10.36 32.41 16.02
C PHE A 674 -11.58 31.48 15.99
N HIS A 675 -11.51 30.34 15.28
CA HIS A 675 -12.65 29.45 15.00
C HIS A 675 -12.35 27.98 15.33
N ARG A 676 -11.68 27.70 16.47
CA ARG A 676 -11.22 26.34 16.82
C ARG A 676 -12.30 25.27 16.90
N GLU A 677 -13.53 25.68 17.14
CA GLU A 677 -14.67 24.80 17.42
C GLU A 677 -15.81 24.97 16.39
N GLN A 678 -15.61 25.78 15.35
CA GLN A 678 -16.63 26.09 14.35
C GLN A 678 -16.08 25.77 12.94
N GLY A 679 -16.84 24.97 12.19
CA GLY A 679 -16.62 24.74 10.78
C GLY A 679 -17.35 25.78 9.92
N TYR A 680 -17.13 25.74 8.59
CA TYR A 680 -17.84 26.64 7.69
C TYR A 680 -19.35 26.44 7.69
N THR A 681 -19.80 25.19 7.77
CA THR A 681 -21.22 24.84 7.76
C THR A 681 -21.96 25.26 9.03
N ASP A 682 -21.23 25.52 10.13
CA ASP A 682 -21.83 26.02 11.37
C ASP A 682 -22.15 27.52 11.29
N PHE A 683 -21.53 28.22 10.34
CA PHE A 683 -21.54 29.68 10.25
C PHE A 683 -22.18 30.21 8.97
N PHE A 684 -22.10 29.44 7.88
CA PHE A 684 -22.58 29.84 6.56
C PHE A 684 -23.63 28.86 6.05
N ASP A 685 -24.70 29.43 5.50
CA ASP A 685 -25.65 28.69 4.67
C ASP A 685 -25.22 28.81 3.19
N PHE A 686 -25.11 27.69 2.51
CA PHE A 686 -24.58 27.59 1.14
C PHE A 686 -25.61 27.10 0.12
N ASP A 687 -26.83 26.79 0.56
CA ASP A 687 -27.90 26.23 -0.27
C ASP A 687 -28.52 27.23 -1.24
#